data_AF-A0A9D7TWF6-F1
#
_entry.id   AF-A0A9D7TWF6-F1
#
_cell.length_a   1.000
_cell.length_b   1.000
_cell.length_c   1.000
_cell.angle_alpha   90.00
_cell.angle_beta   90.00
_cell.angle_gamma   90.00
#
_symmetry.space_group_name_H-M   'P 1'
#
loop_
_entity.id
_entity.type
_entity.pdbx_description
1 polymer ?
#
loop_
_entity_poly.entity_id
_entity_poly.type
_entity_poly.pdbx_seq_one_letter_code
_entity_poly.pdbx_strand_id
1 'polypeptide(L)'
;MPLAFKVNNEKSGRIESDISTANTFLGNRSGRLNTGAGNTAFGFRALSANTSGFSNTAVGGGALENLSGPSRFENVAVGYNALQNSNASYNVGIGTEALRQSTGNGNVAVGQWVLQNNTTGLANTGVGYYALKSNTTGRSNIGFGGLSLYNNLSGSYNIAIGDSASFSSTNISHVIAIGSKALFANTSGTNLTALGDSALYSNSTGYKNIALGNYSLAKNTTGFQNIGIGYNTLTDNQTGFANIAIGDSALPVSTTNWNLAIGRYALLETTTGDKNIAIGDVALRSNVTGANNVAIGYASQNSSNTNNRNNTSLGFRSAGGLQGYSNTAIGGDAMGRPAASYTVNNTVAVGDSVLFNITTGASNNTAVGTKALYTNSSGRTNTAVGARALYDNTTGSYNVAIGDSAAANSTTVSHLVAVGSKALYTNTTGADITAVGDSTLFSNTIGNFNTALGNGALRKNTDGDDNAAMGNKALYNNTTGGNNTAFGNNALYSNISGGSNTALGFSALNKNTASSNTAVGYSALSEGTSGFQNTAIGGLALQNNAPSSSYNVAIGYGTLQDNSGFYNIGVGNDALSQTSGNGNIAIGHQTLLTNTSGLVNIGLGYYALRTNSTGRTNIAIGQAALFDNVSGSYNVAIGDSAGFNTTTSNLVAIGSKALWNNVSGTGNTVVGYQSLFNNAIGSNNTVFGNSAGYVNIGGSGNVFLGYNAGYNETSSNKLYIDNSSVATPLIYGDFSTDLLRVNGTLNINNDYSFPIADGTSNQVLQTNGAGTVSWATVSGETTTANNGLTLTGSNVTLGGSLLNNTTLTHANFNLTHSLTGTGDFLITTPSNNALSVLSTGNTGINTNAPTHRLHLINTISGSSTNYNNGMFIQNTAATGGQATLAFKNNVLPGNRAWITGMNSFDNYVIAYGDSLSATNVVLRVDTAGFVGINPAGLPSSRLDVVGSFGNAIRTTTVNTTLGVDDHTIIIGTAAGSISVVLPIASTCDRRVYIIVNRSASNQTITSYLDFSGTATTIAANSAITIQSNGTNWFRIQ
;
A
#
# COMPACT_ATOMS: atom_id res chain seq x y z
N MET A 1 38.83 -129.38 51.18
CA MET A 1 39.19 -129.73 49.78
C MET A 1 38.14 -129.15 48.85
N PRO A 2 38.50 -128.69 47.64
CA PRO A 2 37.53 -128.25 46.64
C PRO A 2 36.80 -129.45 46.01
N LEU A 3 35.50 -129.28 45.71
CA LEU A 3 34.68 -130.26 45.01
C LEU A 3 34.91 -130.13 43.51
N ALA A 4 35.69 -131.05 42.91
CA ALA A 4 36.01 -131.04 41.49
C ALA A 4 35.47 -132.30 40.79
N PHE A 5 34.91 -132.13 39.58
CA PHE A 5 34.31 -133.23 38.81
C PHE A 5 34.58 -133.11 37.31
N LYS A 6 34.39 -134.23 36.61
CA LYS A 6 34.68 -134.41 35.18
C LYS A 6 33.46 -134.97 34.46
N VAL A 7 33.36 -134.65 33.17
CA VAL A 7 32.43 -135.29 32.21
C VAL A 7 33.27 -135.69 31.01
N ASN A 8 33.18 -136.96 30.59
CA ASN A 8 34.00 -137.54 29.52
C ASN A 8 35.51 -137.27 29.71
N ASN A 9 36.03 -137.54 30.91
CA ASN A 9 37.40 -137.26 31.38
C ASN A 9 37.86 -135.78 31.40
N GLU A 10 37.09 -134.85 30.82
CA GLU A 10 37.36 -133.42 30.80
C GLU A 10 36.88 -132.71 32.06
N LYS A 11 37.70 -131.79 32.58
CA LYS A 11 37.39 -130.96 33.76
C LYS A 11 36.11 -130.17 33.49
N SER A 12 35.08 -130.42 34.28
CA SER A 12 33.72 -129.93 34.04
C SER A 12 33.07 -129.25 35.25
N GLY A 13 33.77 -129.20 36.39
CA GLY A 13 33.51 -128.23 37.45
C GLY A 13 34.52 -128.31 38.59
N ARG A 14 34.55 -127.24 39.42
CA ARG A 14 35.41 -127.04 40.59
C ARG A 14 34.76 -125.99 41.49
N ILE A 15 34.35 -126.38 42.70
CA ILE A 15 33.76 -125.47 43.70
C ILE A 15 34.68 -125.44 44.93
N GLU A 16 35.05 -124.24 45.38
CA GLU A 16 36.06 -124.03 46.42
C GLU A 16 35.48 -123.22 47.60
N SER A 17 35.94 -123.49 48.82
CA SER A 17 35.30 -123.01 50.06
C SER A 17 36.19 -122.08 50.93
N ASP A 18 37.32 -121.63 50.39
CA ASP A 18 38.28 -120.77 51.08
C ASP A 18 38.09 -119.31 50.64
N ILE A 19 37.70 -118.44 51.57
CA ILE A 19 37.43 -117.01 51.34
C ILE A 19 38.59 -116.22 50.71
N SER A 20 39.82 -116.72 50.76
CA SER A 20 40.98 -116.08 50.12
C SER A 20 41.22 -116.51 48.68
N THR A 21 40.64 -117.63 48.23
CA THR A 21 40.94 -118.25 46.92
C THR A 21 39.70 -118.66 46.10
N ALA A 22 38.51 -118.68 46.71
CA ALA A 22 37.34 -119.44 46.23
C ALA A 22 36.93 -119.18 44.78
N ASN A 23 37.14 -120.16 43.90
CA ASN A 23 36.51 -120.20 42.58
C ASN A 23 35.25 -121.10 42.58
N THR A 24 34.32 -120.85 41.66
CA THR A 24 33.11 -121.69 41.46
C THR A 24 32.88 -121.91 39.97
N PHE A 25 33.23 -123.09 39.46
CA PHE A 25 33.17 -123.45 38.04
C PHE A 25 32.22 -124.63 37.78
N LEU A 26 31.34 -124.51 36.78
CA LEU A 26 30.31 -125.50 36.44
C LEU A 26 30.02 -125.49 34.92
N GLY A 27 30.61 -126.42 34.17
CA GLY A 27 30.46 -126.54 32.71
C GLY A 27 31.67 -127.17 32.05
N ASN A 28 31.49 -127.86 30.92
CA ASN A 28 32.59 -128.57 30.26
C ASN A 28 33.72 -127.61 29.83
N ARG A 29 34.96 -127.93 30.24
CA ARG A 29 36.17 -127.10 30.11
C ARG A 29 36.07 -125.71 30.78
N SER A 30 35.10 -125.48 31.66
CA SER A 30 35.02 -124.25 32.46
C SER A 30 36.19 -124.16 33.45
N GLY A 31 36.80 -122.97 33.55
CA GLY A 31 37.95 -122.72 34.42
C GLY A 31 39.13 -123.69 34.21
N ARG A 32 39.30 -124.22 32.99
CA ARG A 32 40.21 -125.35 32.70
C ARG A 32 41.64 -125.08 33.15
N LEU A 33 42.25 -124.01 32.65
CA LEU A 33 43.60 -123.53 32.97
C LEU A 33 43.60 -122.41 34.02
N ASN A 34 42.50 -122.21 34.76
CA ASN A 34 42.38 -121.08 35.67
C ASN A 34 43.33 -121.19 36.88
N THR A 35 44.22 -120.21 37.03
CA THR A 35 45.14 -120.04 38.16
C THR A 35 44.86 -118.81 39.03
N GLY A 36 43.92 -117.94 38.65
CA GLY A 36 43.46 -116.82 39.49
C GLY A 36 42.42 -117.20 40.56
N ALA A 37 42.13 -116.28 41.47
CA ALA A 37 41.25 -116.48 42.64
C ALA A 37 39.88 -115.78 42.51
N GLY A 38 38.87 -116.23 43.27
CA GLY A 38 37.60 -115.51 43.38
C GLY A 38 36.67 -115.57 42.15
N ASN A 39 36.99 -116.38 41.13
CA ASN A 39 36.26 -116.36 39.86
C ASN A 39 35.06 -117.32 39.85
N THR A 40 33.94 -116.88 39.29
CA THR A 40 32.74 -117.71 39.07
C THR A 40 32.54 -117.97 37.58
N ALA A 41 32.29 -119.21 37.18
CA ALA A 41 32.08 -119.59 35.77
C ALA A 41 31.01 -120.66 35.59
N PHE A 42 30.11 -120.46 34.61
CA PHE A 42 29.05 -121.38 34.27
C PHE A 42 28.94 -121.53 32.74
N GLY A 43 29.03 -122.75 32.22
CA GLY A 43 28.88 -123.05 30.79
C GLY A 43 30.15 -123.52 30.07
N PHE A 44 30.01 -123.79 28.76
CA PHE A 44 31.06 -124.38 27.93
C PHE A 44 32.25 -123.44 27.74
N ARG A 45 33.44 -123.87 28.18
CA ARG A 45 34.70 -123.10 28.13
C ARG A 45 34.70 -121.72 28.83
N ALA A 46 33.71 -121.41 29.66
CA ALA A 46 33.70 -120.17 30.44
C ALA A 46 34.97 -120.06 31.30
N LEU A 47 35.70 -118.95 31.23
CA LEU A 47 36.98 -118.73 31.94
C LEU A 47 38.09 -119.78 31.63
N SER A 48 38.08 -120.45 30.47
CA SER A 48 38.91 -121.66 30.27
C SER A 48 40.43 -121.46 30.24
N ALA A 49 40.94 -120.27 29.91
CA ALA A 49 42.38 -120.00 29.78
C ALA A 49 42.97 -119.02 30.83
N ASN A 50 42.23 -118.63 31.88
CA ASN A 50 42.59 -117.52 32.76
C ASN A 50 43.86 -117.72 33.63
N THR A 51 44.99 -117.16 33.21
CA THR A 51 46.28 -117.37 33.89
C THR A 51 46.54 -116.48 35.11
N SER A 52 45.74 -115.44 35.38
CA SER A 52 46.03 -114.50 36.49
C SER A 52 44.86 -113.62 36.96
N GLY A 53 43.75 -113.53 36.21
CA GLY A 53 42.62 -112.67 36.56
C GLY A 53 41.83 -113.16 37.77
N PHE A 54 41.33 -112.21 38.58
CA PHE A 54 40.59 -112.51 39.82
C PHE A 54 39.22 -111.81 39.87
N SER A 55 38.32 -112.33 40.71
CA SER A 55 36.96 -111.80 40.93
C SER A 55 36.09 -111.67 39.66
N ASN A 56 36.38 -112.43 38.61
CA ASN A 56 35.59 -112.39 37.36
C ASN A 56 34.39 -113.34 37.42
N THR A 57 33.27 -112.96 36.80
CA THR A 57 32.07 -113.81 36.62
C THR A 57 31.85 -114.09 35.13
N ALA A 58 31.68 -115.36 34.73
CA ALA A 58 31.50 -115.76 33.33
C ALA A 58 30.36 -116.79 33.14
N VAL A 59 29.21 -116.40 32.60
CA VAL A 59 28.02 -117.25 32.46
C VAL A 59 27.62 -117.36 30.98
N GLY A 60 28.06 -118.42 30.30
CA GLY A 60 27.76 -118.68 28.89
C GLY A 60 28.83 -119.48 28.16
N GLY A 61 28.56 -119.87 26.92
CA GLY A 61 29.54 -120.54 26.06
C GLY A 61 30.62 -119.55 25.58
N GLY A 62 31.90 -119.84 25.81
CA GLY A 62 33.01 -118.96 25.39
C GLY A 62 33.14 -117.64 26.16
N ALA A 63 32.37 -117.44 27.25
CA ALA A 63 32.47 -116.24 28.07
C ALA A 63 33.86 -116.15 28.75
N LEU A 64 34.58 -115.04 28.53
CA LEU A 64 35.95 -114.82 29.04
C LEU A 64 36.93 -115.98 28.73
N GLU A 65 36.85 -116.58 27.53
CA GLU A 65 37.62 -117.79 27.18
C GLU A 65 39.14 -117.60 27.21
N ASN A 66 39.67 -116.52 26.64
CA ASN A 66 41.09 -116.32 26.28
C ASN A 66 41.81 -115.25 27.15
N LEU A 67 41.79 -115.43 28.48
CA LEU A 67 42.37 -114.49 29.45
C LEU A 67 43.87 -114.73 29.75
N SER A 68 44.77 -113.93 29.16
CA SER A 68 46.24 -114.10 29.24
C SER A 68 47.02 -112.85 29.73
N GLY A 69 47.07 -112.59 31.03
CA GLY A 69 47.94 -111.55 31.60
C GLY A 69 47.40 -110.81 32.84
N PRO A 70 48.23 -110.04 33.55
CA PRO A 70 48.01 -109.68 34.96
C PRO A 70 46.90 -108.66 35.24
N SER A 71 46.52 -107.82 34.27
CA SER A 71 45.64 -106.65 34.49
C SER A 71 44.16 -106.95 34.16
N ARG A 72 43.59 -108.04 34.69
CA ARG A 72 42.32 -108.63 34.21
C ARG A 72 41.36 -109.09 35.33
N PHE A 73 40.74 -108.17 36.04
CA PHE A 73 39.91 -108.48 37.21
C PHE A 73 38.55 -107.76 37.23
N GLU A 74 37.64 -108.27 38.05
CA GLU A 74 36.28 -107.72 38.29
C GLU A 74 35.43 -107.57 37.01
N ASN A 75 35.63 -108.44 36.01
CA ASN A 75 34.79 -108.46 34.81
C ASN A 75 33.56 -109.37 35.00
N VAL A 76 32.41 -108.96 34.44
CA VAL A 76 31.17 -109.75 34.43
C VAL A 76 30.77 -110.01 32.98
N ALA A 77 30.87 -111.27 32.54
CA ALA A 77 30.49 -111.73 31.20
C ALA A 77 29.28 -112.68 31.28
N VAL A 78 28.17 -112.39 30.61
CA VAL A 78 26.95 -113.22 30.64
C VAL A 78 26.39 -113.35 29.22
N GLY A 79 26.72 -114.42 28.52
CA GLY A 79 26.31 -114.64 27.13
C GLY A 79 27.29 -115.48 26.32
N TYR A 80 26.93 -115.77 25.06
CA TYR A 80 27.82 -116.48 24.14
C TYR A 80 28.96 -115.56 23.67
N ASN A 81 30.22 -115.98 23.82
CA ASN A 81 31.43 -115.21 23.50
C ASN A 81 31.53 -113.81 24.15
N ALA A 82 30.80 -113.54 25.23
CA ALA A 82 30.92 -112.29 25.98
C ALA A 82 32.36 -112.13 26.52
N LEU A 83 33.02 -111.02 26.20
CA LEU A 83 34.42 -110.73 26.54
C LEU A 83 35.43 -111.83 26.15
N GLN A 84 35.13 -112.68 25.16
CA GLN A 84 35.93 -113.89 24.85
C GLN A 84 37.45 -113.66 24.76
N ASN A 85 37.87 -112.54 24.16
CA ASN A 85 39.27 -112.16 23.94
C ASN A 85 39.62 -110.84 24.65
N SER A 86 38.94 -110.52 25.76
CA SER A 86 39.15 -109.26 26.48
C SER A 86 40.43 -109.27 27.32
N ASN A 87 41.19 -108.18 27.28
CA ASN A 87 42.47 -108.00 27.97
C ASN A 87 42.41 -106.94 29.09
N ALA A 88 41.25 -106.74 29.69
CA ALA A 88 40.94 -105.58 30.52
C ALA A 88 40.25 -105.95 31.85
N SER A 89 39.96 -104.93 32.66
CA SER A 89 39.33 -105.02 34.00
C SER A 89 38.07 -104.15 34.13
N TYR A 90 37.23 -104.47 35.12
CA TYR A 90 35.98 -103.77 35.46
C TYR A 90 34.93 -103.70 34.32
N ASN A 91 34.98 -104.60 33.34
CA ASN A 91 34.04 -104.60 32.20
C ASN A 91 32.83 -105.49 32.47
N VAL A 92 31.63 -105.03 32.10
CA VAL A 92 30.36 -105.79 32.18
C VAL A 92 29.83 -106.03 30.76
N GLY A 93 29.82 -107.27 30.28
CA GLY A 93 29.25 -107.65 28.97
C GLY A 93 28.17 -108.71 29.10
N ILE A 94 26.92 -108.32 28.91
CA ILE A 94 25.73 -109.18 29.06
C ILE A 94 25.04 -109.28 27.70
N GLY A 95 25.21 -110.40 27.01
CA GLY A 95 24.67 -110.65 25.69
C GLY A 95 25.66 -111.37 24.76
N THR A 96 25.17 -111.80 23.60
CA THR A 96 26.00 -112.48 22.59
C THR A 96 27.06 -111.53 22.03
N GLU A 97 28.34 -111.93 22.12
CA GLU A 97 29.52 -111.25 21.58
C GLU A 97 29.75 -109.81 22.13
N ALA A 98 29.14 -109.46 23.26
CA ALA A 98 29.37 -108.18 23.95
C ALA A 98 30.84 -108.03 24.35
N LEU A 99 31.47 -106.87 24.05
CA LEU A 99 32.87 -106.54 24.38
C LEU A 99 33.92 -107.60 23.95
N ARG A 100 33.63 -108.41 22.91
CA ARG A 100 34.41 -109.62 22.55
C ARG A 100 35.93 -109.44 22.47
N GLN A 101 36.41 -108.26 22.05
CA GLN A 101 37.84 -107.98 21.82
C GLN A 101 38.41 -106.85 22.72
N SER A 102 37.66 -106.40 23.73
CA SER A 102 37.98 -105.20 24.54
C SER A 102 39.31 -105.30 25.30
N THR A 103 40.20 -104.33 25.07
CA THR A 103 41.45 -104.13 25.83
C THR A 103 41.43 -102.88 26.72
N GLY A 104 40.35 -102.10 26.71
CA GLY A 104 40.07 -100.98 27.62
C GLY A 104 39.11 -101.36 28.76
N ASN A 105 39.19 -100.59 29.85
CA ASN A 105 38.59 -100.87 31.15
C ASN A 105 37.26 -100.15 31.40
N GLY A 106 36.46 -100.67 32.34
CA GLY A 106 35.28 -99.98 32.88
C GLY A 106 34.10 -99.83 31.90
N ASN A 107 34.04 -100.63 30.85
CA ASN A 107 32.98 -100.59 29.85
C ASN A 107 31.79 -101.47 30.24
N VAL A 108 30.58 -100.98 30.02
CA VAL A 108 29.32 -101.73 30.17
C VAL A 108 28.73 -101.99 28.78
N ALA A 109 28.26 -103.20 28.52
CA ALA A 109 27.72 -103.64 27.23
C ALA A 109 26.57 -104.63 27.45
N VAL A 110 25.32 -104.20 27.29
CA VAL A 110 24.14 -105.04 27.54
C VAL A 110 23.31 -105.21 26.26
N GLY A 111 23.47 -106.35 25.60
CA GLY A 111 22.80 -106.73 24.37
C GLY A 111 23.71 -107.45 23.38
N GLN A 112 23.19 -107.76 22.20
CA GLN A 112 23.92 -108.48 21.17
C GLN A 112 24.86 -107.56 20.37
N TRP A 113 26.13 -107.98 20.23
CA TRP A 113 27.19 -107.30 19.49
C TRP A 113 27.50 -105.86 19.97
N VAL A 114 27.17 -105.54 21.22
CA VAL A 114 27.47 -104.24 21.84
C VAL A 114 28.97 -104.12 22.09
N LEU A 115 29.58 -102.99 21.68
CA LEU A 115 31.02 -102.72 21.81
C LEU A 115 31.92 -103.88 21.28
N GLN A 116 31.45 -104.62 20.26
CA GLN A 116 32.11 -105.84 19.77
C GLN A 116 33.57 -105.61 19.32
N ASN A 117 33.82 -104.49 18.63
CA ASN A 117 35.14 -104.13 18.09
C ASN A 117 35.98 -103.26 19.04
N ASN A 118 35.52 -103.03 20.28
CA ASN A 118 36.26 -102.20 21.24
C ASN A 118 37.66 -102.75 21.42
N THR A 119 38.66 -101.88 21.34
CA THR A 119 40.04 -102.18 21.70
C THR A 119 40.35 -101.39 22.97
N THR A 120 41.12 -100.30 22.91
CA THR A 120 41.55 -99.55 24.10
C THR A 120 40.49 -98.60 24.68
N GLY A 121 39.33 -98.46 24.04
CA GLY A 121 38.23 -97.60 24.51
C GLY A 121 37.76 -97.95 25.93
N LEU A 122 37.58 -96.93 26.77
CA LEU A 122 37.32 -97.08 28.21
C LEU A 122 36.07 -96.30 28.67
N ALA A 123 35.47 -96.76 29.77
CA ALA A 123 34.29 -96.15 30.40
C ALA A 123 33.06 -95.95 29.48
N ASN A 124 32.92 -96.74 28.41
CA ASN A 124 31.76 -96.67 27.51
C ASN A 124 30.60 -97.52 28.06
N THR A 125 29.36 -97.04 27.94
CA THR A 125 28.13 -97.77 28.32
C THR A 125 27.25 -97.96 27.09
N GLY A 126 27.21 -99.19 26.56
CA GLY A 126 26.31 -99.61 25.49
C GLY A 126 25.17 -100.48 26.00
N VAL A 127 23.94 -100.24 25.55
CA VAL A 127 22.76 -101.06 25.83
C VAL A 127 21.89 -101.14 24.57
N GLY A 128 21.53 -102.35 24.12
CA GLY A 128 20.68 -102.59 22.95
C GLY A 128 21.31 -103.51 21.90
N TYR A 129 20.75 -103.52 20.69
CA TYR A 129 21.29 -104.28 19.56
C TYR A 129 22.34 -103.45 18.82
N TYR A 130 23.58 -103.95 18.70
CA TYR A 130 24.69 -103.26 18.03
C TYR A 130 25.08 -101.85 18.56
N ALA A 131 24.67 -101.47 19.79
CA ALA A 131 25.07 -100.20 20.38
C ALA A 131 26.62 -100.09 20.46
N LEU A 132 27.18 -98.97 20.00
CA LEU A 132 28.62 -98.68 19.98
C LEU A 132 29.49 -99.77 19.30
N LYS A 133 28.94 -100.60 18.40
CA LYS A 133 29.60 -101.77 17.80
C LYS A 133 31.01 -101.49 17.28
N SER A 134 31.17 -100.39 16.53
CA SER A 134 32.42 -100.05 15.82
C SER A 134 33.43 -99.26 16.66
N ASN A 135 33.13 -98.97 17.93
CA ASN A 135 34.06 -98.25 18.80
C ASN A 135 35.34 -99.07 18.93
N THR A 136 36.50 -98.41 18.89
CA THR A 136 37.82 -99.04 19.05
C THR A 136 38.57 -98.37 20.20
N THR A 137 38.84 -97.07 20.07
CA THR A 137 39.63 -96.27 21.02
C THR A 137 38.82 -95.20 21.76
N GLY A 138 37.58 -94.94 21.32
CA GLY A 138 36.70 -93.93 21.91
C GLY A 138 36.33 -94.21 23.36
N ARG A 139 36.18 -93.17 24.18
CA ARG A 139 35.95 -93.28 25.63
C ARG A 139 34.75 -92.48 26.14
N SER A 140 34.21 -92.90 27.28
CA SER A 140 33.14 -92.22 28.00
C SER A 140 31.88 -91.96 27.16
N ASN A 141 31.58 -92.84 26.20
CA ASN A 141 30.37 -92.76 25.38
C ASN A 141 29.21 -93.55 26.01
N ILE A 142 27.99 -93.03 25.91
CA ILE A 142 26.74 -93.69 26.30
C ILE A 142 25.94 -93.96 25.03
N GLY A 143 25.56 -95.21 24.77
CA GLY A 143 24.71 -95.62 23.65
C GLY A 143 23.58 -96.53 24.14
N PHE A 144 22.33 -96.08 24.13
CA PHE A 144 21.17 -96.81 24.62
C PHE A 144 20.09 -96.90 23.54
N GLY A 145 19.97 -98.06 22.90
CA GLY A 145 19.02 -98.32 21.81
C GLY A 145 19.63 -99.21 20.72
N GLY A 146 18.80 -99.65 19.78
CA GLY A 146 19.28 -100.29 18.55
C GLY A 146 20.19 -99.34 17.77
N LEU A 147 21.33 -99.82 17.27
CA LEU A 147 22.23 -99.09 16.37
C LEU A 147 22.75 -97.72 16.89
N SER A 148 22.63 -97.43 18.19
CA SER A 148 23.10 -96.17 18.78
C SER A 148 24.63 -96.05 18.72
N LEU A 149 25.14 -94.93 18.19
CA LEU A 149 26.58 -94.69 17.91
C LEU A 149 27.27 -95.82 17.11
N TYR A 150 26.54 -96.51 16.21
CA TYR A 150 27.01 -97.72 15.51
C TYR A 150 28.38 -97.56 14.83
N ASN A 151 28.61 -96.45 14.11
CA ASN A 151 29.84 -96.21 13.34
C ASN A 151 30.93 -95.44 14.10
N ASN A 152 30.75 -95.09 15.37
CA ASN A 152 31.77 -94.33 16.12
C ASN A 152 33.02 -95.19 16.30
N LEU A 153 34.18 -94.72 15.82
CA LEU A 153 35.47 -95.43 15.84
C LEU A 153 36.34 -94.97 17.01
N SER A 154 36.60 -93.66 17.11
CA SER A 154 37.48 -93.05 18.12
C SER A 154 36.85 -91.91 18.92
N GLY A 155 35.63 -91.50 18.57
CA GLY A 155 34.92 -90.40 19.20
C GLY A 155 34.62 -90.63 20.68
N SER A 156 34.58 -89.55 21.47
CA SER A 156 34.51 -89.61 22.93
C SER A 156 33.52 -88.61 23.55
N TYR A 157 33.03 -88.91 24.76
CA TYR A 157 32.06 -88.08 25.49
C TYR A 157 30.75 -87.82 24.71
N ASN A 158 30.25 -88.83 23.99
CA ASN A 158 28.96 -88.75 23.29
C ASN A 158 27.85 -89.47 24.08
N ILE A 159 26.62 -88.97 23.99
CA ILE A 159 25.41 -89.58 24.56
C ILE A 159 24.43 -89.81 23.42
N ALA A 160 24.04 -91.05 23.16
CA ALA A 160 23.04 -91.42 22.16
C ALA A 160 21.98 -92.33 22.79
N ILE A 161 20.72 -91.91 22.78
CA ILE A 161 19.60 -92.63 23.43
C ILE A 161 18.41 -92.66 22.46
N GLY A 162 18.10 -93.83 21.92
CA GLY A 162 17.07 -94.04 20.90
C GLY A 162 17.57 -94.95 19.78
N ASP A 163 16.64 -95.48 18.98
CA ASP A 163 17.01 -96.28 17.81
C ASP A 163 17.75 -95.45 16.76
N SER A 164 18.87 -95.97 16.27
CA SER A 164 19.72 -95.36 15.25
C SER A 164 20.22 -93.95 15.60
N ALA A 165 20.24 -93.59 16.89
CA ALA A 165 20.76 -92.30 17.38
C ALA A 165 22.27 -92.18 17.09
N SER A 166 22.68 -91.12 16.41
CA SER A 166 24.05 -90.85 15.94
C SER A 166 24.67 -91.98 15.09
N PHE A 167 23.86 -92.69 14.30
CA PHE A 167 24.26 -93.91 13.58
C PHE A 167 25.53 -93.78 12.72
N SER A 168 25.63 -92.76 11.86
CA SER A 168 26.69 -92.62 10.83
C SER A 168 27.97 -91.93 11.33
N SER A 169 28.02 -91.58 12.61
CA SER A 169 29.04 -90.67 13.15
C SER A 169 30.34 -91.37 13.47
N THR A 170 31.42 -91.03 12.76
CA THR A 170 32.66 -91.83 12.76
C THR A 170 33.67 -91.44 13.83
N ASN A 171 33.89 -90.15 14.09
CA ASN A 171 34.93 -89.67 15.02
C ASN A 171 34.46 -88.42 15.81
N ILE A 172 33.18 -88.39 16.18
CA ILE A 172 32.54 -87.22 16.80
C ILE A 172 32.83 -87.13 18.30
N SER A 173 32.71 -85.93 18.89
CA SER A 173 32.88 -85.78 20.35
C SER A 173 32.00 -84.65 20.90
N HIS A 174 31.62 -84.80 22.18
CA HIS A 174 30.73 -83.88 22.89
C HIS A 174 29.37 -83.71 22.17
N VAL A 175 28.74 -84.83 21.84
CA VAL A 175 27.44 -84.86 21.14
C VAL A 175 26.37 -85.51 22.01
N ILE A 176 25.18 -84.92 22.04
CA ILE A 176 23.97 -85.44 22.69
C ILE A 176 22.93 -85.71 21.60
N ALA A 177 22.43 -86.94 21.51
CA ALA A 177 21.49 -87.43 20.51
C ALA A 177 20.38 -88.26 21.17
N ILE A 178 19.25 -87.65 21.52
CA ILE A 178 18.18 -88.32 22.28
C ILE A 178 16.88 -88.32 21.46
N GLY A 179 16.46 -89.50 21.00
CA GLY A 179 15.34 -89.70 20.08
C GLY A 179 15.70 -90.68 18.97
N SER A 180 14.69 -91.26 18.32
CA SER A 180 14.93 -92.10 17.14
C SER A 180 15.55 -91.26 16.01
N LYS A 181 16.61 -91.77 15.40
CA LYS A 181 17.34 -91.14 14.28
C LYS A 181 17.84 -89.70 14.54
N ALA A 182 17.91 -89.27 15.80
CA ALA A 182 18.59 -88.04 16.16
C ALA A 182 20.06 -88.15 15.70
N LEU A 183 20.56 -87.17 14.95
CA LEU A 183 21.93 -87.17 14.37
C LEU A 183 22.26 -88.39 13.46
N PHE A 184 21.26 -89.08 12.90
CA PHE A 184 21.43 -90.33 12.14
C PHE A 184 22.56 -90.30 11.09
N ALA A 185 22.60 -89.25 10.27
CA ALA A 185 23.58 -89.00 9.23
C ALA A 185 24.53 -87.83 9.58
N ASN A 186 24.94 -87.72 10.86
CA ASN A 186 26.03 -86.81 11.24
C ASN A 186 27.40 -87.45 10.90
N THR A 187 28.25 -86.82 10.08
CA THR A 187 29.54 -87.42 9.65
C THR A 187 30.75 -86.95 10.47
N SER A 188 30.97 -85.65 10.61
CA SER A 188 32.11 -85.07 11.37
C SER A 188 31.74 -83.91 12.32
N GLY A 189 30.45 -83.52 12.40
CA GLY A 189 29.98 -82.46 13.28
C GLY A 189 30.13 -82.78 14.78
N THR A 190 30.52 -81.78 15.57
CA THR A 190 30.80 -81.90 17.02
C THR A 190 30.14 -80.79 17.84
N ASN A 191 30.09 -80.96 19.17
CA ASN A 191 29.41 -80.02 20.08
C ASN A 191 27.93 -79.84 19.73
N LEU A 192 27.22 -80.95 19.47
CA LEU A 192 25.85 -80.97 18.95
C LEU A 192 24.88 -81.44 20.03
N THR A 193 23.71 -80.81 20.14
CA THR A 193 22.62 -81.26 21.02
C THR A 193 21.35 -81.46 20.21
N ALA A 194 20.93 -82.71 20.02
CA ALA A 194 19.69 -83.09 19.35
C ALA A 194 18.78 -83.87 20.29
N LEU A 195 17.56 -83.39 20.49
CA LEU A 195 16.51 -84.00 21.32
C LEU A 195 15.19 -84.02 20.53
N GLY A 196 14.68 -85.21 20.25
CA GLY A 196 13.49 -85.44 19.41
C GLY A 196 13.75 -86.42 18.28
N ASP A 197 12.67 -87.02 17.74
CA ASP A 197 12.80 -87.86 16.54
C ASP A 197 13.32 -87.02 15.35
N SER A 198 14.28 -87.58 14.62
CA SER A 198 14.90 -86.97 13.43
C SER A 198 15.50 -85.57 13.68
N ALA A 199 15.79 -85.20 14.94
CA ALA A 199 16.48 -83.95 15.29
C ALA A 199 17.93 -83.98 14.77
N LEU A 200 18.34 -82.94 14.04
CA LEU A 200 19.61 -82.83 13.33
C LEU A 200 19.93 -84.06 12.43
N TYR A 201 18.90 -84.68 11.83
CA TYR A 201 18.97 -85.98 11.13
C TYR A 201 20.14 -86.11 10.14
N SER A 202 20.42 -85.10 9.32
CA SER A 202 21.55 -85.08 8.38
C SER A 202 22.46 -83.89 8.67
N ASN A 203 23.74 -84.16 8.95
CA ASN A 203 24.73 -83.13 9.25
C ASN A 203 26.13 -83.54 8.78
N SER A 204 26.71 -82.86 7.79
CA SER A 204 28.06 -83.22 7.33
C SER A 204 29.10 -82.64 8.29
N THR A 205 29.30 -81.33 8.27
CA THR A 205 30.36 -80.63 9.00
C THR A 205 29.84 -79.61 10.03
N GLY A 206 28.52 -79.41 10.12
CA GLY A 206 27.91 -78.46 11.04
C GLY A 206 28.24 -78.75 12.51
N TYR A 207 28.50 -77.70 13.29
CA TYR A 207 28.98 -77.79 14.68
C TYR A 207 28.31 -76.74 15.58
N LYS A 208 28.30 -76.96 16.90
CA LYS A 208 27.65 -76.07 17.89
C LYS A 208 26.15 -75.84 17.65
N ASN A 209 25.46 -76.76 16.97
CA ASN A 209 24.02 -76.67 16.72
C ASN A 209 23.21 -77.31 17.87
N ILE A 210 22.07 -76.69 18.19
CA ILE A 210 21.08 -77.17 19.15
C ILE A 210 19.76 -77.39 18.40
N ALA A 211 19.13 -78.54 18.60
CA ALA A 211 17.88 -78.95 17.98
C ALA A 211 16.99 -79.67 19.00
N LEU A 212 15.96 -79.00 19.51
CA LEU A 212 15.06 -79.50 20.55
C LEU A 212 13.63 -79.59 20.01
N GLY A 213 13.33 -80.70 19.32
CA GLY A 213 12.01 -81.00 18.77
C GLY A 213 12.08 -81.87 17.51
N ASN A 214 10.93 -82.43 17.12
CA ASN A 214 10.84 -83.34 15.97
C ASN A 214 11.12 -82.61 14.64
N TYR A 215 12.00 -83.20 13.82
CA TYR A 215 12.55 -82.62 12.58
C TYR A 215 13.25 -81.25 12.70
N SER A 216 13.57 -80.80 13.92
CA SER A 216 14.38 -79.59 14.12
C SER A 216 15.77 -79.78 13.47
N LEU A 217 16.16 -78.86 12.58
CA LEU A 217 17.43 -78.87 11.83
C LEU A 217 17.68 -80.16 11.00
N ALA A 218 16.63 -80.83 10.53
CA ALA A 218 16.73 -82.17 9.92
C ALA A 218 17.72 -82.31 8.75
N LYS A 219 17.99 -81.25 7.97
CA LYS A 219 18.87 -81.29 6.78
C LYS A 219 20.07 -80.32 6.87
N ASN A 220 20.60 -80.11 8.07
CA ASN A 220 21.69 -79.16 8.33
C ASN A 220 23.07 -79.62 7.82
N THR A 221 23.36 -79.49 6.52
CA THR A 221 24.57 -80.07 5.92
C THR A 221 25.89 -79.46 6.42
N THR A 222 26.03 -78.13 6.46
CA THR A 222 27.25 -77.43 6.91
C THR A 222 26.99 -76.27 7.88
N GLY A 223 25.73 -75.86 8.07
CA GLY A 223 25.35 -74.78 8.98
C GLY A 223 25.83 -74.99 10.43
N PHE A 224 26.18 -73.91 11.13
CA PHE A 224 26.77 -73.96 12.48
C PHE A 224 26.21 -72.90 13.43
N GLN A 225 26.36 -73.12 14.74
CA GLN A 225 25.83 -72.25 15.81
C GLN A 225 24.33 -71.94 15.73
N ASN A 226 23.54 -72.80 15.09
CA ASN A 226 22.09 -72.65 14.97
C ASN A 226 21.35 -73.25 16.19
N ILE A 227 20.24 -72.63 16.60
CA ILE A 227 19.38 -73.08 17.68
C ILE A 227 17.95 -73.26 17.14
N GLY A 228 17.48 -74.49 17.02
CA GLY A 228 16.08 -74.82 16.72
C GLY A 228 15.39 -75.41 17.96
N ILE A 229 14.22 -74.90 18.32
CA ILE A 229 13.40 -75.40 19.43
C ILE A 229 11.93 -75.45 19.01
N GLY A 230 11.42 -76.64 18.75
CA GLY A 230 10.04 -76.88 18.31
C GLY A 230 9.94 -77.87 17.16
N TYR A 231 8.74 -77.95 16.58
CA TYR A 231 8.46 -78.80 15.42
C TYR A 231 8.92 -78.08 14.14
N ASN A 232 9.61 -78.78 13.24
CA ASN A 232 10.06 -78.27 11.93
C ASN A 232 10.87 -76.94 11.94
N THR A 233 11.52 -76.57 13.05
CA THR A 233 12.40 -75.39 13.08
C THR A 233 13.68 -75.63 12.29
N LEU A 234 14.05 -74.74 11.35
CA LEU A 234 15.26 -74.85 10.52
C LEU A 234 15.40 -76.18 9.73
N THR A 235 14.29 -76.83 9.39
CA THR A 235 14.26 -78.19 8.79
C THR A 235 15.16 -78.36 7.57
N ASP A 236 15.20 -77.39 6.66
CA ASP A 236 15.93 -77.41 5.40
C ASP A 236 17.26 -76.62 5.43
N ASN A 237 17.75 -76.19 6.61
CA ASN A 237 18.90 -75.29 6.78
C ASN A 237 20.26 -75.88 6.34
N GLN A 238 20.51 -76.06 5.04
CA GLN A 238 21.75 -76.63 4.51
C GLN A 238 23.01 -75.90 5.01
N THR A 239 23.16 -74.61 4.71
CA THR A 239 24.42 -73.87 4.97
C THR A 239 24.29 -72.68 5.92
N GLY A 240 23.07 -72.29 6.28
CA GLY A 240 22.82 -71.10 7.11
C GLY A 240 23.38 -71.23 8.52
N PHE A 241 23.86 -70.14 9.11
CA PHE A 241 24.54 -70.16 10.42
C PHE A 241 24.12 -69.04 11.38
N ALA A 242 24.34 -69.28 12.67
CA ALA A 242 24.02 -68.39 13.78
C ALA A 242 22.53 -67.95 13.85
N ASN A 243 21.60 -68.79 13.37
CA ASN A 243 20.17 -68.54 13.46
C ASN A 243 19.55 -69.10 14.75
N ILE A 244 18.49 -68.48 15.23
CA ILE A 244 17.68 -68.94 16.37
C ILE A 244 16.22 -69.05 15.89
N ALA A 245 15.61 -70.22 16.04
CA ALA A 245 14.24 -70.52 15.63
C ALA A 245 13.49 -71.25 16.75
N ILE A 246 12.43 -70.64 17.28
CA ILE A 246 11.68 -71.16 18.43
C ILE A 246 10.17 -71.12 18.13
N GLY A 247 9.53 -72.28 17.92
CA GLY A 247 8.10 -72.37 17.60
C GLY A 247 7.73 -73.55 16.70
N ASP A 248 6.49 -73.58 16.19
CA ASP A 248 6.11 -74.46 15.09
C ASP A 248 6.53 -73.84 13.74
N SER A 249 7.37 -74.58 13.01
CA SER A 249 7.82 -74.29 11.65
C SER A 249 8.36 -72.86 11.48
N ALA A 250 9.08 -72.37 12.50
CA ALA A 250 9.78 -71.10 12.47
C ALA A 250 11.09 -71.22 11.66
N LEU A 251 11.33 -70.27 10.75
CA LEU A 251 12.51 -70.18 9.88
C LEU A 251 12.98 -71.55 9.33
N PRO A 252 12.22 -72.21 8.43
CA PRO A 252 12.53 -73.58 8.02
C PRO A 252 13.63 -73.71 6.94
N VAL A 253 14.05 -72.61 6.28
CA VAL A 253 14.73 -72.64 4.96
C VAL A 253 16.27 -72.63 5.03
N SER A 254 16.95 -72.50 3.87
CA SER A 254 18.16 -73.27 3.57
C SER A 254 19.53 -72.58 3.66
N THR A 255 19.59 -71.24 3.59
CA THR A 255 20.86 -70.51 3.36
C THR A 255 21.00 -69.19 4.14
N THR A 256 20.09 -68.92 5.07
CA THR A 256 19.99 -67.62 5.76
C THR A 256 20.86 -67.55 7.02
N ASN A 257 21.25 -66.37 7.47
CA ASN A 257 22.22 -66.18 8.57
C ASN A 257 21.80 -65.08 9.56
N TRP A 258 22.18 -65.27 10.84
CA TRP A 258 21.93 -64.34 11.95
C TRP A 258 20.45 -63.95 12.17
N ASN A 259 19.49 -64.77 11.74
CA ASN A 259 18.08 -64.50 11.96
C ASN A 259 17.60 -65.00 13.34
N LEU A 260 16.67 -64.27 13.95
CA LEU A 260 15.95 -64.63 15.17
C LEU A 260 14.46 -64.77 14.85
N ALA A 261 13.92 -65.97 14.91
CA ALA A 261 12.50 -66.29 14.75
C ALA A 261 11.94 -66.88 16.05
N ILE A 262 10.97 -66.22 16.67
CA ILE A 262 10.24 -66.72 17.84
C ILE A 262 8.74 -66.62 17.56
N GLY A 263 8.03 -67.73 17.62
CA GLY A 263 6.62 -67.83 17.28
C GLY A 263 6.37 -68.74 16.08
N ARG A 264 5.13 -69.24 15.97
CA ARG A 264 4.72 -70.11 14.88
C ARG A 264 4.79 -69.35 13.54
N TYR A 265 5.37 -70.00 12.53
CA TYR A 265 5.54 -69.48 11.16
C TYR A 265 6.25 -68.11 11.07
N ALA A 266 7.05 -67.74 12.08
CA ALA A 266 7.94 -66.59 12.00
C ALA A 266 9.04 -66.86 10.95
N LEU A 267 9.26 -65.92 10.01
CA LEU A 267 10.18 -66.06 8.87
C LEU A 267 10.00 -67.35 8.02
N LEU A 268 8.76 -67.82 7.87
CA LEU A 268 8.41 -69.08 7.19
C LEU A 268 8.98 -69.22 5.77
N GLU A 269 8.95 -68.14 4.98
CA GLU A 269 9.19 -68.18 3.52
C GLU A 269 10.56 -67.55 3.13
N THR A 270 11.45 -67.30 4.11
CA THR A 270 12.73 -66.58 3.90
C THR A 270 13.82 -67.44 3.29
N THR A 271 14.27 -67.12 2.08
CA THR A 271 15.26 -67.89 1.32
C THR A 271 16.70 -67.37 1.52
N THR A 272 16.91 -66.05 1.44
CA THR A 272 18.24 -65.42 1.56
C THR A 272 18.24 -64.13 2.40
N GLY A 273 17.15 -63.86 3.12
CA GLY A 273 17.06 -62.71 4.03
C GLY A 273 17.83 -62.94 5.34
N ASP A 274 18.85 -62.11 5.60
CA ASP A 274 19.74 -62.22 6.77
C ASP A 274 19.48 -61.15 7.84
N LYS A 275 19.89 -61.43 9.09
CA LYS A 275 19.88 -60.48 10.22
C LYS A 275 18.50 -59.93 10.60
N ASN A 276 17.42 -60.67 10.34
CA ASN A 276 16.07 -60.28 10.71
C ASN A 276 15.71 -60.75 12.13
N ILE A 277 14.90 -59.98 12.83
CA ILE A 277 14.27 -60.33 14.12
C ILE A 277 12.76 -60.40 13.90
N ALA A 278 12.17 -61.57 14.13
CA ALA A 278 10.75 -61.86 14.03
C ALA A 278 10.26 -62.50 15.33
N ILE A 279 9.45 -61.78 16.12
CA ILE A 279 8.95 -62.26 17.42
C ILE A 279 7.42 -62.11 17.46
N GLY A 280 6.72 -63.18 17.12
CA GLY A 280 5.26 -63.23 17.05
C GLY A 280 4.75 -64.31 16.10
N ASP A 281 3.52 -64.75 16.29
CA ASP A 281 2.82 -65.61 15.32
C ASP A 281 2.73 -64.89 13.96
N VAL A 282 3.17 -65.58 12.90
CA VAL A 282 3.31 -65.08 11.52
C VAL A 282 4.07 -63.74 11.36
N ALA A 283 4.96 -63.38 12.28
CA ALA A 283 5.83 -62.21 12.13
C ALA A 283 6.86 -62.42 11.00
N LEU A 284 6.99 -61.47 10.08
CA LEU A 284 7.83 -61.56 8.87
C LEU A 284 7.62 -62.84 8.03
N ARG A 285 6.47 -63.52 8.15
CA ARG A 285 6.20 -64.84 7.55
C ARG A 285 6.61 -64.92 6.07
N SER A 286 6.14 -63.99 5.26
CA SER A 286 6.36 -63.95 3.81
C SER A 286 7.57 -63.10 3.39
N ASN A 287 8.49 -62.81 4.32
CA ASN A 287 9.79 -62.27 3.96
C ASN A 287 10.56 -63.31 3.12
N VAL A 288 11.07 -62.91 1.94
CA VAL A 288 11.80 -63.82 1.04
C VAL A 288 13.30 -63.48 1.07
N THR A 289 13.63 -62.23 0.76
CA THR A 289 15.01 -61.73 0.62
C THR A 289 15.28 -60.46 1.43
N GLY A 290 14.30 -59.96 2.18
CA GLY A 290 14.48 -58.81 3.07
C GLY A 290 15.42 -59.12 4.24
N ALA A 291 16.23 -58.13 4.63
CA ALA A 291 17.34 -58.30 5.57
C ALA A 291 17.48 -57.12 6.56
N ASN A 292 17.98 -57.36 7.77
CA ASN A 292 18.14 -56.36 8.83
C ASN A 292 16.80 -55.73 9.29
N ASN A 293 15.68 -56.45 9.22
CA ASN A 293 14.38 -55.95 9.68
C ASN A 293 14.06 -56.45 11.10
N VAL A 294 13.32 -55.66 11.87
CA VAL A 294 12.76 -56.04 13.18
C VAL A 294 11.23 -56.02 13.07
N ALA A 295 10.59 -57.11 13.47
CA ALA A 295 9.14 -57.27 13.48
C ALA A 295 8.71 -58.01 14.75
N ILE A 296 7.98 -57.32 15.63
CA ILE A 296 7.57 -57.85 16.93
C ILE A 296 6.06 -57.66 17.09
N GLY A 297 5.35 -58.76 17.32
CA GLY A 297 3.88 -58.81 17.41
C GLY A 297 3.23 -59.64 16.30
N TYR A 298 1.97 -60.01 16.52
CA TYR A 298 1.17 -60.83 15.61
C TYR A 298 1.09 -60.21 14.21
N ALA A 299 1.48 -60.97 13.19
CA ALA A 299 1.44 -60.57 11.78
C ALA A 299 2.16 -59.24 11.45
N SER A 300 3.15 -58.82 12.24
CA SER A 300 4.01 -57.68 11.90
C SER A 300 4.83 -57.98 10.63
N GLN A 301 4.77 -57.09 9.63
CA GLN A 301 5.40 -57.24 8.30
C GLN A 301 5.06 -58.56 7.56
N ASN A 302 3.80 -59.02 7.67
CA ASN A 302 3.29 -60.28 7.09
C ASN A 302 3.02 -60.24 5.55
N SER A 303 3.80 -59.48 4.79
CA SER A 303 3.72 -59.39 3.32
C SER A 303 4.89 -60.08 2.61
N SER A 304 4.78 -60.25 1.28
CA SER A 304 5.81 -60.84 0.42
C SER A 304 7.05 -59.94 0.28
N ASN A 305 7.92 -59.92 1.29
CA ASN A 305 8.96 -58.91 1.41
C ASN A 305 10.23 -59.29 0.62
N THR A 306 10.43 -58.63 -0.51
CA THR A 306 11.56 -58.87 -1.43
C THR A 306 12.62 -57.78 -1.39
N ASN A 307 12.28 -56.57 -0.92
CA ASN A 307 13.20 -55.44 -0.83
C ASN A 307 13.32 -54.82 0.59
N ASN A 308 12.66 -55.41 1.61
CA ASN A 308 12.64 -54.84 2.95
C ASN A 308 14.03 -54.80 3.59
N ARG A 309 14.47 -53.59 3.99
CA ARG A 309 15.75 -53.42 4.66
C ARG A 309 15.74 -52.34 5.74
N ASN A 310 16.35 -52.64 6.89
CA ASN A 310 16.48 -51.72 8.02
C ASN A 310 15.14 -51.23 8.61
N ASN A 311 14.03 -51.96 8.39
CA ASN A 311 12.72 -51.54 8.89
C ASN A 311 12.50 -52.03 10.32
N THR A 312 11.99 -51.18 11.21
CA THR A 312 11.57 -51.55 12.57
C THR A 312 10.05 -51.56 12.67
N SER A 313 9.46 -52.62 13.21
CA SER A 313 8.02 -52.77 13.37
C SER A 313 7.68 -53.46 14.69
N LEU A 314 6.74 -52.87 15.44
CA LEU A 314 6.34 -53.33 16.78
C LEU A 314 4.84 -53.08 16.98
N GLY A 315 4.03 -54.14 16.91
CA GLY A 315 2.58 -54.02 17.08
C GLY A 315 1.77 -55.20 16.51
N PHE A 316 0.45 -55.09 16.68
CA PHE A 316 -0.51 -55.98 16.04
C PHE A 316 -0.69 -55.54 14.57
N ARG A 317 -0.33 -56.41 13.62
CA ARG A 317 -0.39 -56.20 12.15
C ARG A 317 0.39 -54.98 11.63
N SER A 318 1.35 -54.46 12.39
CA SER A 318 2.14 -53.29 12.02
C SER A 318 2.97 -53.54 10.76
N ALA A 319 3.00 -52.54 9.86
CA ALA A 319 3.65 -52.58 8.55
C ALA A 319 3.25 -53.79 7.69
N GLY A 320 2.00 -54.25 7.80
CA GLY A 320 1.54 -55.54 7.25
C GLY A 320 1.59 -55.71 5.73
N GLY A 321 1.81 -54.63 4.96
CA GLY A 321 2.00 -54.66 3.50
C GLY A 321 3.34 -54.07 3.02
N LEU A 322 4.25 -53.73 3.95
CA LEU A 322 5.40 -52.88 3.69
C LEU A 322 6.42 -53.52 2.73
N GLN A 323 6.76 -52.79 1.68
CA GLN A 323 7.98 -52.91 0.88
C GLN A 323 8.82 -51.63 1.06
N GLY A 324 10.14 -51.70 0.94
CA GLY A 324 11.06 -50.56 1.03
C GLY A 324 11.95 -50.54 2.28
N TYR A 325 12.58 -49.40 2.57
CA TYR A 325 13.69 -49.34 3.53
C TYR A 325 13.63 -48.19 4.56
N SER A 326 14.28 -48.43 5.70
CA SER A 326 14.48 -47.46 6.78
C SER A 326 13.18 -46.89 7.39
N ASN A 327 12.11 -47.69 7.42
CA ASN A 327 10.84 -47.29 8.02
C ASN A 327 10.73 -47.74 9.49
N THR A 328 9.95 -47.02 10.30
CA THR A 328 9.63 -47.35 11.70
C THR A 328 8.12 -47.36 11.89
N ALA A 329 7.53 -48.49 12.31
CA ALA A 329 6.08 -48.70 12.45
C ALA A 329 5.73 -49.29 13.83
N ILE A 330 5.37 -48.45 14.79
CA ILE A 330 5.12 -48.83 16.18
C ILE A 330 3.67 -48.53 16.56
N GLY A 331 2.88 -49.57 16.84
CA GLY A 331 1.46 -49.47 17.20
C GLY A 331 0.57 -50.51 16.50
N GLY A 332 -0.67 -50.65 16.95
CA GLY A 332 -1.67 -51.48 16.27
C GLY A 332 -2.04 -50.88 14.91
N ASP A 333 -2.04 -51.71 13.86
CA ASP A 333 -2.34 -51.31 12.47
C ASP A 333 -1.52 -50.09 11.94
N ALA A 334 -0.39 -49.76 12.56
CA ALA A 334 0.52 -48.72 12.06
C ALA A 334 1.05 -49.16 10.69
N MET A 335 0.76 -48.40 9.63
CA MET A 335 1.02 -48.77 8.23
C MET A 335 0.34 -50.09 7.79
N GLY A 336 -0.92 -50.32 8.18
CA GLY A 336 -1.82 -51.33 7.60
C GLY A 336 -3.20 -50.72 7.44
N ARG A 337 -4.01 -51.00 6.41
CA ARG A 337 -4.44 -52.34 5.98
C ARG A 337 -4.78 -52.44 4.47
N PRO A 338 -3.84 -52.16 3.54
CA PRO A 338 -4.09 -52.25 2.10
C PRO A 338 -4.24 -53.70 1.61
N ALA A 339 -4.91 -53.88 0.46
CA ALA A 339 -5.17 -55.20 -0.15
C ALA A 339 -3.98 -55.76 -0.96
N ALA A 340 -2.88 -55.02 -1.07
CA ALA A 340 -1.66 -55.38 -1.79
C ALA A 340 -0.44 -54.74 -1.11
N SER A 341 0.76 -55.27 -1.40
CA SER A 341 2.02 -54.71 -0.90
C SER A 341 2.29 -53.32 -1.48
N TYR A 342 2.94 -52.43 -0.71
CA TYR A 342 3.21 -51.04 -1.08
C TYR A 342 4.67 -50.64 -0.79
N THR A 343 5.29 -49.85 -1.67
CA THR A 343 6.71 -49.44 -1.49
C THR A 343 6.84 -48.03 -0.93
N VAL A 344 7.37 -47.89 0.28
CA VAL A 344 7.69 -46.61 0.94
C VAL A 344 9.01 -46.68 1.70
N ASN A 345 9.69 -45.53 1.81
CA ASN A 345 11.00 -45.43 2.46
C ASN A 345 11.03 -44.31 3.50
N ASN A 346 11.99 -44.38 4.43
CA ASN A 346 12.32 -43.34 5.42
C ASN A 346 11.13 -42.82 6.24
N THR A 347 10.10 -43.65 6.46
CA THR A 347 8.82 -43.22 7.06
C THR A 347 8.72 -43.65 8.52
N VAL A 348 8.30 -42.73 9.38
CA VAL A 348 8.07 -42.95 10.81
C VAL A 348 6.56 -42.93 11.08
N ALA A 349 6.05 -43.99 11.72
CA ALA A 349 4.67 -44.17 12.11
C ALA A 349 4.61 -44.69 13.55
N VAL A 350 4.17 -43.87 14.51
CA VAL A 350 4.16 -44.21 15.95
C VAL A 350 2.81 -43.87 16.57
N GLY A 351 1.97 -44.89 16.77
CA GLY A 351 0.62 -44.79 17.34
C GLY A 351 -0.33 -45.82 16.74
N ASP A 352 -1.53 -45.94 17.32
CA ASP A 352 -2.59 -46.77 16.74
C ASP A 352 -3.10 -46.20 15.42
N SER A 353 -3.28 -47.07 14.43
CA SER A 353 -3.86 -46.76 13.12
C SER A 353 -3.15 -45.60 12.38
N VAL A 354 -1.85 -45.40 12.60
CA VAL A 354 -1.07 -44.33 11.94
C VAL A 354 -0.75 -44.74 10.50
N LEU A 355 -0.91 -43.83 9.54
CA LEU A 355 -0.67 -44.11 8.11
C LEU A 355 -1.43 -45.34 7.59
N PHE A 356 -2.69 -45.51 8.04
CA PHE A 356 -3.49 -46.73 7.81
C PHE A 356 -3.75 -47.05 6.32
N ASN A 357 -4.06 -46.03 5.50
CA ASN A 357 -4.30 -46.22 4.05
C ASN A 357 -3.06 -46.01 3.16
N ILE A 358 -1.84 -46.17 3.69
CA ILE A 358 -0.60 -45.90 2.95
C ILE A 358 -0.42 -46.78 1.71
N THR A 359 0.04 -46.19 0.60
CA THR A 359 0.32 -46.87 -0.67
C THR A 359 1.70 -46.48 -1.22
N THR A 360 2.07 -47.06 -2.36
CA THR A 360 3.39 -46.88 -2.98
C THR A 360 3.69 -45.41 -3.28
N GLY A 361 4.86 -44.92 -2.84
CA GLY A 361 5.34 -43.56 -3.09
C GLY A 361 5.18 -42.58 -1.93
N ALA A 362 4.34 -42.88 -0.93
CA ALA A 362 4.13 -42.07 0.29
C ALA A 362 5.32 -42.12 1.28
N SER A 363 6.51 -41.73 0.81
CA SER A 363 7.78 -41.83 1.55
C SER A 363 8.14 -40.56 2.32
N ASN A 364 9.10 -40.68 3.25
CA ASN A 364 9.65 -39.60 4.07
C ASN A 364 8.61 -38.91 4.98
N ASN A 365 7.51 -39.60 5.32
CA ASN A 365 6.50 -39.07 6.23
C ASN A 365 6.91 -39.33 7.69
N THR A 366 6.61 -38.39 8.59
CA THR A 366 6.75 -38.56 10.05
C THR A 366 5.39 -38.41 10.69
N ALA A 367 4.87 -39.46 11.32
CA ALA A 367 3.51 -39.52 11.84
C ALA A 367 3.52 -40.09 13.26
N VAL A 368 3.06 -39.32 14.25
CA VAL A 368 3.10 -39.66 15.67
C VAL A 368 1.79 -39.29 16.36
N GLY A 369 1.16 -40.24 17.04
CA GLY A 369 -0.15 -40.09 17.70
C GLY A 369 -1.28 -40.78 16.94
N THR A 370 -2.31 -41.22 17.68
CA THR A 370 -3.40 -42.06 17.16
C THR A 370 -4.07 -41.44 15.93
N LYS A 371 -4.10 -42.21 14.82
CA LYS A 371 -4.69 -41.82 13.53
C LYS A 371 -4.10 -40.54 12.91
N ALA A 372 -2.83 -40.23 13.18
CA ALA A 372 -2.07 -39.28 12.37
C ALA A 372 -1.92 -39.81 10.92
N LEU A 373 -2.13 -38.94 9.93
CA LEU A 373 -2.06 -39.26 8.48
C LEU A 373 -2.90 -40.52 8.08
N TYR A 374 -4.06 -40.72 8.71
CA TYR A 374 -4.85 -41.95 8.61
C TYR A 374 -5.18 -42.35 7.16
N THR A 375 -5.64 -41.41 6.32
CA THR A 375 -6.01 -41.69 4.93
C THR A 375 -4.87 -41.55 3.89
N ASN A 376 -3.65 -41.23 4.31
CA ASN A 376 -2.58 -40.77 3.40
C ASN A 376 -2.10 -41.87 2.46
N SER A 377 -2.57 -41.85 1.22
CA SER A 377 -2.30 -42.86 0.21
C SER A 377 -0.98 -42.62 -0.54
N SER A 378 -0.75 -41.41 -1.06
CA SER A 378 0.46 -41.08 -1.84
C SER A 378 1.21 -39.82 -1.37
N GLY A 379 0.62 -39.04 -0.45
CA GLY A 379 1.24 -37.86 0.13
C GLY A 379 2.60 -38.16 0.77
N ARG A 380 3.58 -37.27 0.56
CA ARG A 380 5.00 -37.48 0.95
C ARG A 380 5.59 -36.27 1.67
N THR A 381 6.65 -36.52 2.44
CA THR A 381 7.37 -35.47 3.20
C THR A 381 6.46 -34.70 4.18
N ASN A 382 5.40 -35.32 4.69
CA ASN A 382 4.51 -34.72 5.69
C ASN A 382 4.99 -35.02 7.12
N THR A 383 4.81 -34.08 8.03
CA THR A 383 5.06 -34.23 9.48
C THR A 383 3.75 -34.04 10.23
N ALA A 384 3.21 -35.08 10.86
CA ALA A 384 1.97 -35.09 11.60
C ALA A 384 2.21 -35.57 13.05
N VAL A 385 2.10 -34.68 14.04
CA VAL A 385 2.39 -34.98 15.45
C VAL A 385 1.20 -34.55 16.31
N GLY A 386 0.35 -35.52 16.65
CA GLY A 386 -0.89 -35.32 17.40
C GLY A 386 -1.96 -36.34 16.98
N ALA A 387 -2.94 -36.57 17.85
CA ALA A 387 -4.09 -37.38 17.47
C ALA A 387 -4.83 -36.69 16.31
N ARG A 388 -5.15 -37.44 15.24
CA ARG A 388 -5.82 -36.93 14.03
C ARG A 388 -5.12 -35.76 13.31
N ALA A 389 -3.83 -35.54 13.51
CA ALA A 389 -3.07 -34.60 12.68
C ALA A 389 -3.04 -35.08 11.21
N LEU A 390 -3.45 -34.22 10.26
CA LEU A 390 -3.63 -34.54 8.83
C LEU A 390 -4.47 -35.82 8.58
N TYR A 391 -5.55 -36.01 9.34
CA TYR A 391 -6.37 -37.23 9.36
C TYR A 391 -6.89 -37.64 7.97
N ASP A 392 -7.53 -36.72 7.24
CA ASP A 392 -8.12 -36.94 5.91
C ASP A 392 -7.17 -36.61 4.73
N ASN A 393 -5.87 -36.37 4.99
CA ASN A 393 -4.90 -36.17 3.91
C ASN A 393 -4.72 -37.45 3.08
N THR A 394 -4.68 -37.32 1.76
CA THR A 394 -4.58 -38.45 0.80
C THR A 394 -3.33 -38.32 -0.07
N THR A 395 -3.24 -37.26 -0.86
CA THR A 395 -2.16 -36.99 -1.82
C THR A 395 -1.30 -35.78 -1.44
N GLY A 396 -1.77 -34.96 -0.50
CA GLY A 396 -1.11 -33.73 -0.06
C GLY A 396 0.28 -33.99 0.51
N SER A 397 1.23 -33.09 0.24
CA SER A 397 2.66 -33.30 0.51
C SER A 397 3.32 -32.06 1.15
N TYR A 398 4.47 -32.26 1.78
CA TYR A 398 5.23 -31.19 2.46
C TYR A 398 4.47 -30.45 3.57
N ASN A 399 3.42 -31.04 4.14
CA ASN A 399 2.63 -30.42 5.20
C ASN A 399 3.24 -30.70 6.59
N VAL A 400 3.21 -29.70 7.47
CA VAL A 400 3.54 -29.82 8.91
C VAL A 400 2.26 -29.59 9.71
N ALA A 401 1.87 -30.55 10.54
CA ALA A 401 0.71 -30.49 11.41
C ALA A 401 1.08 -31.00 12.81
N ILE A 402 1.04 -30.11 13.82
CA ILE A 402 1.46 -30.40 15.20
C ILE A 402 0.37 -29.94 16.16
N GLY A 403 -0.32 -30.90 16.79
CA GLY A 403 -1.47 -30.67 17.68
C GLY A 403 -2.62 -31.65 17.43
N ASP A 404 -3.54 -31.77 18.38
CA ASP A 404 -4.78 -32.53 18.17
C ASP A 404 -5.59 -31.92 17.03
N SER A 405 -5.96 -32.75 16.06
CA SER A 405 -6.78 -32.40 14.91
C SER A 405 -6.23 -31.23 14.06
N ALA A 406 -4.91 -31.01 14.06
CA ALA A 406 -4.26 -30.01 13.21
C ALA A 406 -4.35 -30.42 11.73
N ALA A 407 -4.83 -29.52 10.87
CA ALA A 407 -5.12 -29.74 9.45
C ALA A 407 -5.95 -31.02 9.17
N ALA A 408 -6.88 -31.37 10.07
CA ALA A 408 -7.56 -32.67 10.07
C ALA A 408 -8.26 -32.99 8.74
N ASN A 409 -8.96 -32.02 8.15
CA ASN A 409 -9.80 -32.21 6.96
C ASN A 409 -9.08 -31.85 5.63
N SER A 410 -7.76 -31.61 5.64
CA SER A 410 -7.00 -31.24 4.44
C SER A 410 -6.67 -32.45 3.57
N THR A 411 -7.32 -32.57 2.41
CA THR A 411 -7.34 -33.83 1.63
C THR A 411 -6.23 -33.98 0.59
N THR A 412 -5.95 -32.95 -0.19
CA THR A 412 -4.98 -32.97 -1.31
C THR A 412 -3.98 -31.81 -1.28
N VAL A 413 -4.04 -31.01 -0.21
CA VAL A 413 -3.33 -29.74 -0.06
C VAL A 413 -1.84 -29.96 0.21
N SER A 414 -0.97 -29.05 -0.23
CA SER A 414 0.47 -29.08 0.06
C SER A 414 0.96 -27.77 0.71
N HIS A 415 2.14 -27.85 1.34
CA HIS A 415 2.83 -26.73 2.01
C HIS A 415 2.06 -26.04 3.17
N LEU A 416 1.21 -26.77 3.88
CA LEU A 416 0.59 -26.28 5.11
C LEU A 416 1.57 -26.31 6.30
N VAL A 417 1.48 -25.32 7.19
CA VAL A 417 2.12 -25.32 8.53
C VAL A 417 1.05 -25.05 9.59
N ALA A 418 0.46 -26.10 10.16
CA ALA A 418 -0.57 -26.05 11.19
C ALA A 418 0.00 -26.43 12.57
N VAL A 419 0.24 -25.47 13.47
CA VAL A 419 0.85 -25.74 14.79
C VAL A 419 -0.05 -25.22 15.92
N GLY A 420 -0.84 -26.11 16.50
CA GLY A 420 -1.84 -25.84 17.53
C GLY A 420 -3.01 -26.82 17.44
N SER A 421 -3.79 -26.99 18.51
CA SER A 421 -5.01 -27.79 18.41
C SER A 421 -6.00 -27.13 17.45
N LYS A 422 -6.52 -27.92 16.51
CA LYS A 422 -7.52 -27.51 15.51
C LYS A 422 -7.10 -26.29 14.67
N ALA A 423 -5.79 -26.04 14.55
CA ALA A 423 -5.25 -25.16 13.53
C ALA A 423 -5.61 -25.73 12.14
N LEU A 424 -6.18 -24.92 11.25
CA LEU A 424 -6.66 -25.34 9.93
C LEU A 424 -7.65 -26.53 9.92
N TYR A 425 -8.47 -26.69 10.98
CA TYR A 425 -9.32 -27.86 11.17
C TYR A 425 -10.20 -28.21 9.96
N THR A 426 -10.89 -27.25 9.35
CA THR A 426 -11.78 -27.50 8.19
C THR A 426 -11.13 -27.27 6.83
N ASN A 427 -9.83 -26.98 6.75
CA ASN A 427 -9.19 -26.55 5.50
C ASN A 427 -9.23 -27.65 4.43
N THR A 428 -10.11 -27.54 3.44
CA THR A 428 -10.29 -28.58 2.41
C THR A 428 -9.29 -28.46 1.27
N THR A 429 -9.07 -27.25 0.75
CA THR A 429 -8.32 -27.04 -0.51
C THR A 429 -7.34 -25.88 -0.49
N GLY A 430 -7.45 -24.91 0.43
CA GLY A 430 -6.57 -23.74 0.48
C GLY A 430 -5.11 -24.11 0.80
N ALA A 431 -4.17 -23.65 -0.01
CA ALA A 431 -2.76 -24.06 0.00
C ALA A 431 -1.78 -22.95 0.46
N ASP A 432 -0.53 -23.37 0.73
CA ASP A 432 0.59 -22.49 1.09
C ASP A 432 0.29 -21.59 2.32
N ILE A 433 -0.32 -22.20 3.35
CA ILE A 433 -0.83 -21.52 4.55
C ILE A 433 0.06 -21.78 5.77
N THR A 434 0.38 -20.72 6.52
CA THR A 434 0.95 -20.82 7.88
C THR A 434 -0.09 -20.48 8.94
N ALA A 435 -0.40 -21.40 9.85
CA ALA A 435 -1.39 -21.27 10.91
C ALA A 435 -0.84 -21.77 12.25
N VAL A 436 -0.47 -20.85 13.14
CA VAL A 436 0.13 -21.14 14.45
C VAL A 436 -0.73 -20.60 15.58
N GLY A 437 -1.03 -21.45 16.57
CA GLY A 437 -1.92 -21.18 17.70
C GLY A 437 -3.15 -22.09 17.72
N ASP A 438 -3.81 -22.17 18.89
CA ASP A 438 -5.08 -22.87 19.02
C ASP A 438 -6.18 -22.20 18.19
N SER A 439 -6.96 -23.00 17.46
CA SER A 439 -8.09 -22.57 16.64
C SER A 439 -7.75 -21.51 15.57
N THR A 440 -6.48 -21.39 15.19
CA THR A 440 -6.01 -20.48 14.14
C THR A 440 -6.45 -20.98 12.77
N LEU A 441 -7.04 -20.10 11.94
CA LEU A 441 -7.63 -20.46 10.63
C LEU A 441 -8.60 -21.67 10.69
N PHE A 442 -9.30 -21.85 11.82
CA PHE A 442 -10.16 -23.01 12.09
C PHE A 442 -11.17 -23.32 10.99
N SER A 443 -11.82 -22.28 10.43
CA SER A 443 -12.90 -22.39 9.44
C SER A 443 -12.45 -22.28 7.98
N ASN A 444 -11.14 -22.22 7.69
CA ASN A 444 -10.64 -22.07 6.32
C ASN A 444 -11.20 -23.19 5.43
N THR A 445 -11.54 -22.87 4.19
CA THR A 445 -12.06 -23.82 3.20
C THR A 445 -11.20 -23.80 1.95
N ILE A 446 -11.09 -22.61 1.33
CA ILE A 446 -10.44 -22.42 0.03
C ILE A 446 -9.31 -21.38 0.10
N GLY A 447 -9.33 -20.45 1.05
CA GLY A 447 -8.39 -19.31 1.10
C GLY A 447 -6.91 -19.72 1.23
N ASN A 448 -6.07 -19.20 0.35
CA ASN A 448 -4.65 -19.54 0.13
C ASN A 448 -3.71 -18.45 0.67
N PHE A 449 -2.41 -18.76 0.77
CA PHE A 449 -1.34 -17.82 1.12
C PHE A 449 -1.50 -17.07 2.46
N ASN A 450 -2.44 -17.50 3.31
CA ASN A 450 -2.73 -16.89 4.59
C ASN A 450 -1.61 -17.19 5.61
N THR A 451 -1.18 -16.18 6.35
CA THR A 451 -0.20 -16.30 7.45
C THR A 451 -0.83 -15.82 8.75
N ALA A 452 -1.13 -16.75 9.65
CA ALA A 452 -1.82 -16.49 10.92
C ALA A 452 -1.00 -16.98 12.13
N LEU A 453 -0.72 -16.10 13.09
CA LEU A 453 0.01 -16.41 14.31
C LEU A 453 -0.68 -15.80 15.54
N GLY A 454 -1.23 -16.67 16.40
CA GLY A 454 -1.90 -16.31 17.64
C GLY A 454 -3.27 -16.98 17.78
N ASN A 455 -3.68 -17.30 19.00
CA ASN A 455 -4.94 -18.00 19.26
C ASN A 455 -6.14 -17.28 18.61
N GLY A 456 -6.88 -18.03 17.79
CA GLY A 456 -8.03 -17.53 17.04
C GLY A 456 -7.74 -16.49 15.95
N ALA A 457 -6.48 -16.30 15.53
CA ALA A 457 -6.18 -15.46 14.37
C ALA A 457 -6.84 -16.04 13.09
N LEU A 458 -7.48 -15.19 12.29
CA LEU A 458 -8.24 -15.56 11.08
C LEU A 458 -9.26 -16.70 11.29
N ARG A 459 -9.79 -16.87 12.52
CA ARG A 459 -10.58 -18.07 12.90
C ARG A 459 -11.76 -18.39 11.97
N LYS A 460 -12.50 -17.37 11.51
CA LYS A 460 -13.67 -17.53 10.64
C LYS A 460 -13.38 -17.47 9.13
N ASN A 461 -12.12 -17.31 8.71
CA ASN A 461 -11.79 -17.19 7.29
C ASN A 461 -12.34 -18.42 6.55
N THR A 462 -12.96 -18.23 5.38
CA THR A 462 -13.37 -19.35 4.51
C THR A 462 -12.54 -19.28 3.23
N ASP A 463 -12.65 -18.16 2.53
CA ASP A 463 -12.20 -18.01 1.14
C ASP A 463 -11.42 -16.70 0.91
N GLY A 464 -11.06 -15.98 1.97
CA GLY A 464 -10.16 -14.82 1.87
C GLY A 464 -8.71 -15.25 1.66
N ASP A 465 -8.09 -14.85 0.55
CA ASP A 465 -6.67 -15.09 0.22
C ASP A 465 -5.73 -13.99 0.76
N ASP A 466 -4.43 -14.29 0.85
CA ASP A 466 -3.33 -13.33 1.09
C ASP A 466 -3.43 -12.50 2.40
N ASN A 467 -4.05 -13.02 3.46
CA ASN A 467 -4.14 -12.30 4.73
C ASN A 467 -2.99 -12.62 5.70
N ALA A 468 -2.38 -11.59 6.30
CA ALA A 468 -1.33 -11.70 7.30
C ALA A 468 -1.83 -11.23 8.68
N ALA A 469 -2.12 -12.16 9.59
CA ALA A 469 -2.73 -11.91 10.90
C ALA A 469 -1.83 -12.36 12.06
N MET A 470 -1.22 -11.41 12.80
CA MET A 470 -0.39 -11.70 13.98
C MET A 470 -0.98 -11.05 15.24
N GLY A 471 -1.43 -11.88 16.19
CA GLY A 471 -2.01 -11.45 17.46
C GLY A 471 -3.20 -12.31 17.89
N ASN A 472 -3.57 -12.23 19.17
CA ASN A 472 -4.81 -12.87 19.63
C ASN A 472 -6.01 -12.25 18.89
N LYS A 473 -6.79 -13.09 18.21
CA LYS A 473 -8.01 -12.70 17.49
C LYS A 473 -7.80 -11.60 16.41
N ALA A 474 -6.60 -11.49 15.84
CA ALA A 474 -6.38 -10.68 14.64
C ALA A 474 -7.22 -11.24 13.48
N LEU A 475 -7.96 -10.39 12.75
CA LEU A 475 -8.88 -10.78 11.66
C LEU A 475 -9.91 -11.88 12.04
N TYR A 476 -10.33 -11.95 13.31
CA TYR A 476 -11.12 -13.06 13.85
C TYR A 476 -12.42 -13.39 13.09
N ASN A 477 -13.17 -12.36 12.66
CA ASN A 477 -14.45 -12.54 11.96
C ASN A 477 -14.35 -12.55 10.44
N ASN A 478 -13.14 -12.39 9.87
CA ASN A 478 -12.95 -12.35 8.41
C ASN A 478 -13.53 -13.62 7.78
N THR A 479 -14.25 -13.50 6.66
CA THR A 479 -14.76 -14.66 5.91
C THR A 479 -14.16 -14.69 4.51
N THR A 480 -14.30 -13.59 3.78
CA THR A 480 -13.96 -13.47 2.36
C THR A 480 -13.09 -12.26 2.04
N GLY A 481 -12.77 -11.42 3.03
CA GLY A 481 -11.82 -10.31 2.85
C GLY A 481 -10.42 -10.83 2.56
N GLY A 482 -9.83 -10.42 1.43
CA GLY A 482 -8.47 -10.80 1.05
C GLY A 482 -7.45 -9.66 1.19
N ASN A 483 -6.16 -9.99 1.12
CA ASN A 483 -5.04 -9.03 1.10
C ASN A 483 -4.98 -8.11 2.36
N ASN A 484 -5.46 -8.55 3.52
CA ASN A 484 -5.43 -7.75 4.75
C ASN A 484 -4.20 -8.05 5.63
N THR A 485 -3.54 -7.01 6.13
CA THR A 485 -2.48 -7.10 7.15
C THR A 485 -3.01 -6.66 8.51
N ALA A 486 -2.93 -7.50 9.54
CA ALA A 486 -3.39 -7.24 10.90
C ALA A 486 -2.35 -7.67 11.94
N PHE A 487 -1.66 -6.73 12.56
CA PHE A 487 -0.65 -6.96 13.60
C PHE A 487 -1.10 -6.32 14.92
N GLY A 488 -1.62 -7.12 15.84
CA GLY A 488 -2.09 -6.67 17.15
C GLY A 488 -3.24 -7.50 17.72
N ASN A 489 -3.44 -7.40 19.03
CA ASN A 489 -4.60 -7.99 19.70
C ASN A 489 -5.88 -7.28 19.21
N ASN A 490 -6.86 -8.06 18.73
CA ASN A 490 -8.11 -7.61 18.12
C ASN A 490 -7.95 -6.62 16.93
N ALA A 491 -6.80 -6.62 16.24
CA ALA A 491 -6.63 -5.85 15.00
C ALA A 491 -7.54 -6.42 13.89
N LEU A 492 -8.30 -5.57 13.20
CA LEU A 492 -9.31 -5.97 12.19
C LEU A 492 -10.32 -7.04 12.69
N TYR A 493 -10.61 -7.08 13.99
CA TYR A 493 -11.41 -8.14 14.64
C TYR A 493 -12.77 -8.39 13.97
N SER A 494 -13.46 -7.34 13.55
CA SER A 494 -14.83 -7.40 13.01
C SER A 494 -14.90 -7.40 11.48
N ASN A 495 -13.76 -7.45 10.77
CA ASN A 495 -13.76 -7.51 9.31
C ASN A 495 -14.51 -8.75 8.81
N ILE A 496 -15.21 -8.64 7.68
CA ILE A 496 -16.00 -9.73 7.09
C ILE A 496 -15.53 -9.97 5.65
N SER A 497 -15.82 -9.01 4.77
CA SER A 497 -15.49 -9.01 3.34
C SER A 497 -14.58 -7.85 2.91
N GLY A 498 -14.15 -7.00 3.84
CA GLY A 498 -13.24 -5.88 3.57
C GLY A 498 -11.86 -6.37 3.13
N GLY A 499 -11.31 -5.79 2.07
CA GLY A 499 -10.01 -6.19 1.51
C GLY A 499 -8.97 -5.09 1.54
N SER A 500 -7.69 -5.47 1.39
CA SER A 500 -6.56 -4.53 1.28
C SER A 500 -6.41 -3.58 2.48
N ASN A 501 -6.84 -3.97 3.68
CA ASN A 501 -6.67 -3.16 4.90
C ASN A 501 -5.33 -3.42 5.58
N THR A 502 -4.75 -2.41 6.21
CA THR A 502 -3.53 -2.52 7.04
C THR A 502 -3.81 -2.02 8.45
N ALA A 503 -3.71 -2.88 9.46
CA ALA A 503 -3.97 -2.57 10.87
C ALA A 503 -2.79 -2.97 11.74
N LEU A 504 -2.00 -2.00 12.22
CA LEU A 504 -0.81 -2.22 13.04
C LEU A 504 -1.00 -1.55 14.42
N GLY A 505 -1.45 -2.32 15.42
CA GLY A 505 -1.67 -1.84 16.78
C GLY A 505 -2.78 -2.60 17.53
N PHE A 506 -2.84 -2.40 18.85
CA PHE A 506 -3.94 -2.90 19.67
C PHE A 506 -5.26 -2.26 19.22
N SER A 507 -6.25 -3.10 18.87
CA SER A 507 -7.58 -2.70 18.40
C SER A 507 -7.61 -1.69 17.24
N ALA A 508 -6.54 -1.64 16.42
CA ALA A 508 -6.56 -0.90 15.16
C ALA A 508 -7.60 -1.51 14.20
N LEU A 509 -8.43 -0.67 13.56
CA LEU A 509 -9.52 -1.09 12.66
C LEU A 509 -10.50 -2.12 13.28
N ASN A 510 -10.72 -2.08 14.59
CA ASN A 510 -11.44 -3.13 15.32
C ASN A 510 -12.85 -3.45 14.78
N LYS A 511 -13.64 -2.44 14.41
CA LYS A 511 -15.01 -2.56 13.88
C LYS A 511 -15.12 -2.39 12.36
N ASN A 512 -14.00 -2.28 11.66
CA ASN A 512 -14.00 -2.12 10.20
C ASN A 512 -14.62 -3.33 9.48
N THR A 513 -15.52 -3.06 8.54
CA THR A 513 -16.04 -4.00 7.54
C THR A 513 -15.76 -3.55 6.10
N ALA A 514 -15.05 -2.43 5.91
CA ALA A 514 -14.74 -1.81 4.62
C ALA A 514 -13.35 -2.19 4.09
N SER A 515 -12.98 -1.66 2.92
CA SER A 515 -11.73 -1.95 2.22
C SER A 515 -10.76 -0.76 2.19
N SER A 516 -9.49 -1.07 1.94
CA SER A 516 -8.43 -0.11 1.64
C SER A 516 -8.13 0.91 2.74
N ASN A 517 -8.43 0.61 4.01
CA ASN A 517 -8.09 1.46 5.14
C ASN A 517 -6.70 1.11 5.73
N THR A 518 -5.94 2.14 6.10
CA THR A 518 -4.67 1.99 6.83
C THR A 518 -4.79 2.59 8.23
N ALA A 519 -4.42 1.82 9.26
CA ALA A 519 -4.42 2.23 10.66
C ALA A 519 -3.16 1.74 11.37
N VAL A 520 -2.37 2.66 11.92
CA VAL A 520 -1.10 2.38 12.61
C VAL A 520 -1.09 3.12 13.94
N GLY A 521 -1.34 2.41 15.03
CA GLY A 521 -1.42 2.98 16.38
C GLY A 521 -2.42 2.29 17.31
N TYR A 522 -2.40 2.68 18.58
CA TYR A 522 -3.39 2.23 19.56
C TYR A 522 -4.78 2.80 19.21
N SER A 523 -5.75 1.90 19.00
CA SER A 523 -7.15 2.23 18.65
C SER A 523 -7.30 3.18 17.46
N ALA A 524 -6.34 3.17 16.53
CA ALA A 524 -6.43 3.93 15.29
C ALA A 524 -7.60 3.40 14.44
N LEU A 525 -8.49 4.30 14.00
CA LEU A 525 -9.66 3.99 13.16
C LEU A 525 -10.55 2.85 13.73
N SER A 526 -10.71 2.79 15.07
CA SER A 526 -11.30 1.63 15.75
C SER A 526 -12.82 1.43 15.51
N GLU A 527 -13.60 2.50 15.40
CA GLU A 527 -15.07 2.46 15.30
C GLU A 527 -15.62 2.54 13.86
N GLY A 528 -14.78 2.94 12.89
CA GLY A 528 -15.24 3.15 11.50
C GLY A 528 -15.66 1.85 10.82
N THR A 529 -16.97 1.67 10.57
CA THR A 529 -17.53 0.43 10.03
C THR A 529 -17.44 0.30 8.51
N SER A 530 -18.03 1.24 7.76
CA SER A 530 -18.21 1.13 6.29
C SER A 530 -17.45 2.19 5.46
N GLY A 531 -16.71 3.10 6.11
CA GLY A 531 -15.88 4.12 5.46
C GLY A 531 -14.59 3.53 4.92
N PHE A 532 -14.13 3.97 3.75
CA PHE A 532 -13.04 3.35 2.99
C PHE A 532 -11.96 4.35 2.56
N GLN A 533 -10.79 3.86 2.18
CA GLN A 533 -9.63 4.67 1.77
C GLN A 533 -9.21 5.73 2.81
N ASN A 534 -9.40 5.46 4.10
CA ASN A 534 -8.91 6.30 5.20
C ASN A 534 -7.49 5.86 5.61
N THR A 535 -6.68 6.82 6.08
CA THR A 535 -5.34 6.58 6.63
C THR A 535 -5.23 7.22 8.02
N ALA A 536 -4.94 6.41 9.04
CA ALA A 536 -4.80 6.83 10.43
C ALA A 536 -3.43 6.40 10.97
N ILE A 537 -2.55 7.33 11.32
CA ILE A 537 -1.19 7.05 11.80
C ILE A 537 -0.97 7.81 13.11
N GLY A 538 -1.12 7.12 14.23
CA GLY A 538 -1.02 7.65 15.58
C GLY A 538 -2.05 7.04 16.53
N GLY A 539 -1.87 7.26 17.84
CA GLY A 539 -2.85 6.84 18.84
C GLY A 539 -4.13 7.65 18.73
N LEU A 540 -5.29 6.98 18.74
CA LEU A 540 -6.62 7.60 18.61
C LEU A 540 -6.89 8.36 17.30
N ALA A 541 -6.00 8.30 16.31
CA ALA A 541 -6.22 8.89 15.00
C ALA A 541 -7.48 8.28 14.34
N LEU A 542 -8.44 9.12 13.95
CA LEU A 542 -9.74 8.69 13.40
C LEU A 542 -10.53 7.68 14.28
N GLN A 543 -10.30 7.66 15.60
CA GLN A 543 -10.86 6.65 16.52
C GLN A 543 -12.37 6.42 16.33
N ASN A 544 -13.12 7.52 16.32
CA ASN A 544 -14.59 7.57 16.26
C ASN A 544 -15.09 7.99 14.86
N ASN A 545 -14.32 7.68 13.81
CA ASN A 545 -14.68 7.99 12.43
C ASN A 545 -16.05 7.38 12.05
N ALA A 546 -16.98 8.21 11.57
CA ALA A 546 -18.36 7.81 11.32
C ALA A 546 -18.49 6.68 10.28
N PRO A 547 -19.54 5.85 10.34
CA PRO A 547 -19.76 4.71 9.45
C PRO A 547 -19.57 4.97 7.95
N SER A 548 -19.88 6.16 7.44
CA SER A 548 -19.75 6.50 6.01
C SER A 548 -18.48 7.28 5.64
N SER A 549 -17.68 7.74 6.61
CA SER A 549 -16.59 8.68 6.36
C SER A 549 -15.40 8.03 5.66
N SER A 550 -15.11 8.51 4.45
CA SER A 550 -14.08 7.99 3.53
C SER A 550 -13.08 9.07 3.11
N TYR A 551 -11.93 8.63 2.59
CA TYR A 551 -10.86 9.47 2.05
C TYR A 551 -10.17 10.42 3.05
N ASN A 552 -10.22 10.15 4.35
CA ASN A 552 -9.60 10.99 5.36
C ASN A 552 -8.17 10.54 5.70
N VAL A 553 -7.25 11.49 5.85
CA VAL A 553 -5.84 11.26 6.24
C VAL A 553 -5.60 11.92 7.59
N ALA A 554 -5.20 11.16 8.59
CA ALA A 554 -4.94 11.60 9.95
C ALA A 554 -3.58 11.10 10.42
N ILE A 555 -2.64 12.01 10.67
CA ILE A 555 -1.27 11.68 11.09
C ILE A 555 -0.92 12.46 12.38
N GLY A 556 -0.96 11.78 13.52
CA GLY A 556 -0.74 12.36 14.84
C GLY A 556 -1.61 11.71 15.92
N TYR A 557 -1.44 12.15 17.18
CA TYR A 557 -2.30 11.72 18.28
C TYR A 557 -3.57 12.58 18.32
N GLY A 558 -4.76 11.97 18.45
CA GLY A 558 -6.05 12.68 18.53
C GLY A 558 -6.47 13.42 17.24
N THR A 559 -5.69 13.28 16.17
CA THR A 559 -5.95 13.86 14.84
C THR A 559 -7.23 13.26 14.25
N LEU A 560 -8.18 14.12 13.83
CA LEU A 560 -9.46 13.69 13.26
C LEU A 560 -10.24 12.67 14.14
N GLN A 561 -10.08 12.70 15.46
CA GLN A 561 -10.62 11.68 16.37
C GLN A 561 -12.14 11.48 16.23
N ASP A 562 -12.90 12.57 16.23
CA ASP A 562 -14.35 12.61 16.06
C ASP A 562 -14.71 13.17 14.67
N ASN A 563 -14.41 12.41 13.61
CA ASN A 563 -14.68 12.77 12.22
C ASN A 563 -15.98 12.11 11.69
N SER A 564 -16.92 12.92 11.19
CA SER A 564 -17.99 12.47 10.29
C SER A 564 -17.92 13.13 8.90
N GLY A 565 -16.76 13.71 8.56
CA GLY A 565 -16.47 14.33 7.28
C GLY A 565 -15.77 13.41 6.27
N PHE A 566 -15.51 13.97 5.08
CA PHE A 566 -14.88 13.30 3.94
C PHE A 566 -13.73 14.16 3.39
N TYR A 567 -12.72 13.50 2.80
CA TYR A 567 -11.57 14.17 2.14
C TYR A 567 -10.77 15.11 3.06
N ASN A 568 -10.81 14.92 4.38
CA ASN A 568 -10.06 15.75 5.32
C ASN A 568 -8.61 15.27 5.48
N ILE A 569 -7.66 16.20 5.61
CA ILE A 569 -6.24 15.93 5.85
C ILE A 569 -5.82 16.62 7.16
N GLY A 570 -5.70 15.86 8.24
CA GLY A 570 -5.12 16.30 9.51
C GLY A 570 -3.70 15.77 9.69
N VAL A 571 -2.75 16.64 10.01
CA VAL A 571 -1.35 16.27 10.32
C VAL A 571 -0.86 17.09 11.51
N GLY A 572 -0.63 16.42 12.64
CA GLY A 572 -0.28 17.04 13.92
C GLY A 572 -1.28 16.67 15.02
N ASN A 573 -0.84 16.78 16.28
CA ASN A 573 -1.66 16.43 17.44
C ASN A 573 -2.91 17.33 17.53
N ASP A 574 -4.06 16.68 17.65
CA ASP A 574 -5.41 17.25 17.71
C ASP A 574 -5.75 18.19 16.53
N ALA A 575 -5.03 18.07 15.41
CA ALA A 575 -5.40 18.73 14.16
C ALA A 575 -6.76 18.22 13.70
N LEU A 576 -7.70 19.15 13.50
CA LEU A 576 -9.05 18.88 13.01
C LEU A 576 -9.79 17.80 13.85
N SER A 577 -9.55 17.78 15.17
CA SER A 577 -9.96 16.68 16.06
C SER A 577 -11.47 16.40 16.05
N GLN A 578 -12.32 17.42 15.91
CA GLN A 578 -13.77 17.28 15.81
C GLN A 578 -14.31 17.94 14.53
N THR A 579 -14.92 17.17 13.62
CA THR A 579 -15.43 17.70 12.34
C THR A 579 -16.50 16.84 11.68
N SER A 580 -17.61 17.46 11.25
CA SER A 580 -18.51 16.95 10.19
C SER A 580 -18.28 17.66 8.85
N GLY A 581 -17.28 18.53 8.77
CA GLY A 581 -16.90 19.26 7.56
C GLY A 581 -16.02 18.44 6.61
N ASN A 582 -15.97 18.84 5.34
CA ASN A 582 -15.33 18.09 4.25
C ASN A 582 -14.21 18.89 3.57
N GLY A 583 -13.20 18.18 3.06
CA GLY A 583 -12.13 18.75 2.23
C GLY A 583 -11.20 19.72 2.97
N ASN A 584 -11.15 19.65 4.30
CA ASN A 584 -10.32 20.54 5.11
C ASN A 584 -8.89 20.01 5.23
N ILE A 585 -7.90 20.89 5.15
CA ILE A 585 -6.48 20.61 5.36
C ILE A 585 -6.05 21.32 6.64
N ALA A 586 -5.51 20.57 7.61
CA ALA A 586 -5.09 21.05 8.92
C ALA A 586 -3.71 20.48 9.26
N ILE A 587 -2.65 21.29 9.11
CA ILE A 587 -1.28 20.87 9.39
C ILE A 587 -0.69 21.73 10.51
N GLY A 588 -0.44 21.12 11.67
CA GLY A 588 0.03 21.76 12.90
C GLY A 588 -0.65 21.20 14.14
N HIS A 589 -0.27 21.70 15.32
CA HIS A 589 -0.93 21.34 16.59
C HIS A 589 -2.21 22.18 16.77
N GLN A 590 -3.33 21.50 17.04
CA GLN A 590 -4.67 22.08 17.23
C GLN A 590 -5.09 23.05 16.11
N THR A 591 -4.62 22.81 14.89
CA THR A 591 -5.05 23.50 13.67
C THR A 591 -6.48 23.07 13.33
N LEU A 592 -7.39 24.01 13.05
CA LEU A 592 -8.82 23.74 12.80
C LEU A 592 -9.51 22.86 13.88
N LEU A 593 -9.05 22.95 15.15
CA LEU A 593 -9.45 22.05 16.25
C LEU A 593 -10.97 21.82 16.37
N THR A 594 -11.77 22.88 16.27
CA THR A 594 -13.22 22.86 16.56
C THR A 594 -14.11 22.93 15.30
N ASN A 595 -13.61 22.50 14.14
CA ASN A 595 -14.27 22.68 12.84
C ASN A 595 -15.49 21.78 12.61
N THR A 596 -16.57 22.06 13.34
CA THR A 596 -17.81 21.29 13.32
C THR A 596 -18.40 21.07 11.93
N SER A 597 -18.48 22.09 11.06
CA SER A 597 -19.12 21.96 9.73
C SER A 597 -18.54 22.87 8.64
N GLY A 598 -17.39 23.51 8.88
CA GLY A 598 -16.67 24.27 7.86
C GLY A 598 -16.07 23.36 6.79
N LEU A 599 -16.14 23.75 5.51
CA LEU A 599 -15.62 22.97 4.38
C LEU A 599 -14.49 23.70 3.66
N VAL A 600 -13.57 22.93 3.07
CA VAL A 600 -12.51 23.43 2.17
C VAL A 600 -11.62 24.51 2.81
N ASN A 601 -11.39 24.42 4.13
CA ASN A 601 -10.45 25.30 4.82
C ASN A 601 -9.02 24.73 4.77
N ILE A 602 -8.02 25.59 4.66
CA ILE A 602 -6.60 25.25 4.67
C ILE A 602 -5.94 25.98 5.84
N GLY A 603 -5.75 25.29 6.97
CA GLY A 603 -4.95 25.74 8.10
C GLY A 603 -3.56 25.10 8.06
N LEU A 604 -2.50 25.91 8.02
CA LEU A 604 -1.10 25.47 8.05
C LEU A 604 -0.35 26.26 9.13
N GLY A 605 -0.25 25.72 10.34
CA GLY A 605 0.45 26.34 11.46
C GLY A 605 -0.17 26.05 12.82
N TYR A 606 0.63 26.25 13.87
CA TYR A 606 0.21 26.12 15.27
C TYR A 606 -0.98 27.04 15.55
N TYR A 607 -2.12 26.46 15.93
CA TYR A 607 -3.39 27.17 16.16
C TYR A 607 -3.98 27.96 14.96
N ALA A 608 -3.57 27.70 13.70
CA ALA A 608 -4.24 28.31 12.55
C ALA A 608 -5.72 27.86 12.46
N LEU A 609 -6.64 28.81 12.23
CA LEU A 609 -8.11 28.59 12.19
C LEU A 609 -8.68 27.81 13.40
N ARG A 610 -8.06 27.90 14.58
CA ARG A 610 -8.34 27.03 15.74
C ARG A 610 -9.81 27.00 16.19
N THR A 611 -10.50 28.15 16.15
CA THR A 611 -11.91 28.28 16.59
C THR A 611 -12.93 28.20 15.45
N ASN A 612 -12.50 27.98 14.20
CA ASN A 612 -13.43 27.85 13.08
C ASN A 612 -14.39 26.70 13.35
N SER A 613 -15.68 26.98 13.18
CA SER A 613 -16.80 26.06 13.45
C SER A 613 -17.64 25.87 12.19
N THR A 614 -17.99 26.95 11.49
CA THR A 614 -18.82 26.89 10.28
C THR A 614 -18.21 27.58 9.06
N GLY A 615 -17.11 28.33 9.22
CA GLY A 615 -16.43 29.07 8.15
C GLY A 615 -15.90 28.17 7.04
N ARG A 616 -15.90 28.66 5.80
CA ARG A 616 -15.64 27.86 4.58
C ARG A 616 -14.64 28.55 3.65
N THR A 617 -13.86 27.77 2.92
CA THR A 617 -12.94 28.27 1.88
C THR A 617 -11.90 29.27 2.44
N ASN A 618 -11.50 29.13 3.70
CA ASN A 618 -10.49 29.99 4.32
C ASN A 618 -9.08 29.41 4.15
N ILE A 619 -8.09 30.26 3.93
CA ILE A 619 -6.66 29.93 3.91
C ILE A 619 -6.00 30.67 5.08
N ALA A 620 -5.33 29.93 5.96
CA ALA A 620 -4.61 30.46 7.12
C ALA A 620 -3.23 29.78 7.23
N ILE A 621 -2.17 30.52 6.90
CA ILE A 621 -0.80 30.00 6.83
C ILE A 621 0.09 30.80 7.79
N GLY A 622 0.47 30.19 8.91
CA GLY A 622 1.23 30.82 9.99
C GLY A 622 0.73 30.41 11.37
N GLN A 623 1.51 30.70 12.41
CA GLN A 623 1.02 30.58 13.79
C GLN A 623 -0.20 31.48 13.99
N ALA A 624 -1.28 30.94 14.55
CA ALA A 624 -2.50 31.68 14.93
C ALA A 624 -3.11 32.59 13.83
N ALA A 625 -2.89 32.28 12.54
CA ALA A 625 -3.59 32.96 11.46
C ALA A 625 -5.09 32.62 11.51
N LEU A 626 -5.96 33.64 11.42
CA LEU A 626 -7.42 33.54 11.61
C LEU A 626 -7.84 32.76 12.88
N PHE A 627 -7.16 33.01 14.02
CA PHE A 627 -7.37 32.28 15.28
C PHE A 627 -8.83 32.27 15.75
N ASP A 628 -9.51 33.43 15.74
CA ASP A 628 -10.89 33.63 16.20
C ASP A 628 -11.96 33.58 15.07
N ASN A 629 -11.63 33.05 13.89
CA ASN A 629 -12.56 32.96 12.76
C ASN A 629 -13.59 31.84 12.92
N VAL A 630 -14.66 32.08 13.68
CA VAL A 630 -15.73 31.10 13.94
C VAL A 630 -16.52 30.74 12.67
N SER A 631 -16.99 31.74 11.93
CA SER A 631 -17.95 31.60 10.81
C SER A 631 -17.56 32.32 9.51
N GLY A 632 -16.54 33.20 9.57
CA GLY A 632 -16.03 33.92 8.40
C GLY A 632 -15.58 32.99 7.28
N SER A 633 -15.74 33.41 6.03
CA SER A 633 -15.51 32.57 4.84
C SER A 633 -14.80 33.34 3.73
N TYR A 634 -14.12 32.62 2.84
CA TYR A 634 -13.33 33.20 1.73
C TYR A 634 -12.21 34.16 2.18
N ASN A 635 -11.61 33.91 3.35
CA ASN A 635 -10.49 34.68 3.86
C ASN A 635 -9.13 34.07 3.46
N VAL A 636 -8.12 34.91 3.25
CA VAL A 636 -6.74 34.51 2.99
C VAL A 636 -5.80 35.25 3.96
N ALA A 637 -5.30 34.56 4.96
CA ALA A 637 -4.35 35.06 5.95
C ALA A 637 -3.01 34.32 5.84
N ILE A 638 -1.91 35.05 5.63
CA ILE A 638 -0.57 34.46 5.44
C ILE A 638 0.44 35.25 6.27
N GLY A 639 0.89 34.69 7.39
CA GLY A 639 1.81 35.29 8.35
C GLY A 639 1.47 34.90 9.79
N ASP A 640 2.43 35.07 10.71
CA ASP A 640 2.14 34.98 12.15
C ASP A 640 0.99 35.93 12.52
N SER A 641 -0.08 35.36 13.07
CA SER A 641 -1.23 36.07 13.62
C SER A 641 -1.87 37.06 12.64
N ALA A 642 -1.81 36.75 11.34
CA ALA A 642 -2.53 37.47 10.30
C ALA A 642 -4.05 37.27 10.48
N GLY A 643 -4.80 38.37 10.56
CA GLY A 643 -6.24 38.36 10.83
C GLY A 643 -6.63 37.71 12.16
N PHE A 644 -5.80 37.78 13.21
CA PHE A 644 -5.97 37.04 14.46
C PHE A 644 -7.42 37.07 15.04
N ASN A 645 -8.01 38.26 15.24
CA ASN A 645 -9.37 38.43 15.80
C ASN A 645 -10.52 38.28 14.76
N THR A 646 -10.21 37.98 13.48
CA THR A 646 -11.17 38.09 12.36
C THR A 646 -12.31 37.10 12.48
N THR A 647 -13.56 37.58 12.50
CA THR A 647 -14.77 36.72 12.52
C THR A 647 -15.56 36.72 11.20
N THR A 648 -15.21 37.62 10.28
CA THR A 648 -15.95 37.99 9.06
C THR A 648 -15.37 37.44 7.76
N SER A 649 -15.95 37.78 6.61
CA SER A 649 -15.68 37.16 5.30
C SER A 649 -15.02 38.09 4.28
N ASN A 650 -14.45 37.49 3.23
CA ASN A 650 -13.87 38.13 2.05
C ASN A 650 -12.68 39.06 2.37
N LEU A 651 -11.65 38.53 3.01
CA LEU A 651 -10.49 39.30 3.48
C LEU A 651 -9.18 38.73 2.92
N VAL A 652 -8.20 39.60 2.65
CA VAL A 652 -6.82 39.21 2.35
C VAL A 652 -5.89 39.93 3.33
N ALA A 653 -5.06 39.18 4.06
CA ALA A 653 -4.14 39.67 5.09
C ALA A 653 -2.80 38.94 4.98
N ILE A 654 -1.85 39.52 4.23
CA ILE A 654 -0.55 38.90 3.92
C ILE A 654 0.57 39.66 4.62
N GLY A 655 1.10 39.09 5.69
CA GLY A 655 2.16 39.64 6.53
C GLY A 655 1.90 39.35 8.01
N SER A 656 2.96 39.23 8.82
CA SER A 656 2.79 39.04 10.26
C SER A 656 2.02 40.21 10.86
N LYS A 657 0.95 39.89 11.58
CA LYS A 657 0.01 40.82 12.23
C LYS A 657 -0.71 41.77 11.27
N ALA A 658 -0.74 41.48 9.97
CA ALA A 658 -1.66 42.15 9.05
C ALA A 658 -3.10 41.94 9.54
N LEU A 659 -3.91 42.99 9.57
CA LEU A 659 -5.33 42.94 9.93
C LEU A 659 -5.66 42.38 11.35
N TRP A 660 -4.70 42.39 12.29
CA TRP A 660 -4.80 41.67 13.58
C TRP A 660 -6.13 41.89 14.33
N ASN A 661 -6.56 43.15 14.52
CA ASN A 661 -7.72 43.48 15.36
C ASN A 661 -9.07 43.48 14.62
N ASN A 662 -9.15 43.04 13.36
CA ASN A 662 -10.43 43.03 12.64
C ASN A 662 -11.45 42.14 13.34
N VAL A 663 -12.64 42.67 13.65
CA VAL A 663 -13.75 41.94 14.27
C VAL A 663 -14.89 41.80 13.27
N SER A 664 -15.35 42.91 12.67
CA SER A 664 -16.53 42.96 11.80
C SER A 664 -16.30 43.56 10.40
N GLY A 665 -15.08 43.94 10.05
CA GLY A 665 -14.73 44.49 8.74
C GLY A 665 -14.70 43.43 7.64
N THR A 666 -15.06 43.81 6.41
CA THR A 666 -15.16 42.90 5.24
C THR A 666 -14.50 43.52 4.01
N GLY A 667 -14.09 42.73 3.01
CA GLY A 667 -13.58 43.25 1.73
C GLY A 667 -12.19 43.92 1.79
N ASN A 668 -11.52 43.91 2.95
CA ASN A 668 -10.18 44.48 3.10
C ASN A 668 -9.13 43.60 2.42
N THR A 669 -8.29 44.22 1.57
CA THR A 669 -7.13 43.59 0.91
C THR A 669 -5.85 44.25 1.42
N VAL A 670 -5.08 43.52 2.22
CA VAL A 670 -3.99 44.07 3.04
C VAL A 670 -2.72 43.23 2.94
N VAL A 671 -1.62 43.87 2.57
CA VAL A 671 -0.30 43.24 2.41
C VAL A 671 0.77 44.07 3.12
N GLY A 672 1.49 43.48 4.07
CA GLY A 672 2.55 44.11 4.84
C GLY A 672 2.64 43.61 6.28
N TYR A 673 3.80 43.82 6.91
CA TYR A 673 3.93 43.64 8.36
C TYR A 673 3.13 44.73 9.09
N GLN A 674 2.27 44.34 10.04
CA GLN A 674 1.41 45.24 10.82
C GLN A 674 0.57 46.25 10.01
N SER A 675 0.29 45.99 8.73
CA SER A 675 -0.63 46.84 7.97
C SER A 675 -2.08 46.66 8.42
N LEU A 676 -2.79 47.79 8.49
CA LEU A 676 -4.18 47.91 8.94
C LEU A 676 -4.43 47.23 10.32
N PHE A 677 -3.41 47.23 11.20
CA PHE A 677 -3.35 46.44 12.44
C PHE A 677 -4.52 46.68 13.42
N ASN A 678 -4.93 47.93 13.64
CA ASN A 678 -5.99 48.29 14.60
C ASN A 678 -7.41 48.35 14.01
N ASN A 679 -7.61 48.05 12.73
CA ASN A 679 -8.93 48.14 12.11
C ASN A 679 -9.84 47.04 12.63
N ALA A 680 -10.91 47.43 13.33
CA ALA A 680 -11.84 46.51 14.00
C ALA A 680 -13.16 46.33 13.22
N ILE A 681 -13.60 47.37 12.50
CA ILE A 681 -14.92 47.41 11.84
C ILE A 681 -14.89 47.92 10.39
N GLY A 682 -13.73 48.41 9.92
CA GLY A 682 -13.61 49.07 8.62
C GLY A 682 -13.67 48.07 7.46
N SER A 683 -14.23 48.48 6.32
CA SER A 683 -14.46 47.59 5.18
C SER A 683 -13.96 48.16 3.85
N ASN A 684 -13.67 47.29 2.89
CA ASN A 684 -13.23 47.63 1.52
C ASN A 684 -11.94 48.46 1.45
N ASN A 685 -11.03 48.35 2.42
CA ASN A 685 -9.74 49.03 2.40
C ASN A 685 -8.71 48.24 1.58
N THR A 686 -7.91 48.92 0.75
CA THR A 686 -6.79 48.34 -0.02
C THR A 686 -5.46 48.89 0.48
N VAL A 687 -4.59 48.02 1.01
CA VAL A 687 -3.37 48.43 1.73
C VAL A 687 -2.16 47.61 1.29
N PHE A 688 -1.09 48.27 0.84
CA PHE A 688 0.19 47.65 0.54
C PHE A 688 1.33 48.44 1.18
N GLY A 689 1.99 47.87 2.20
CA GLY A 689 3.15 48.48 2.85
C GLY A 689 3.30 48.05 4.31
N ASN A 690 4.53 48.05 4.83
CA ASN A 690 4.75 47.85 6.27
C ASN A 690 4.11 49.00 7.06
N SER A 691 3.28 48.65 8.05
CA SER A 691 2.56 49.58 8.96
C SER A 691 1.69 50.64 8.26
N ALA A 692 1.34 50.43 6.98
CA ALA A 692 0.37 51.27 6.28
C ALA A 692 -1.02 51.12 6.94
N GLY A 693 -1.71 52.24 7.19
CA GLY A 693 -3.00 52.28 7.89
C GLY A 693 -3.01 51.77 9.34
N TYR A 694 -1.86 51.70 10.03
CA TYR A 694 -1.73 51.04 11.34
C TYR A 694 -2.78 51.45 12.39
N VAL A 695 -3.10 52.74 12.49
CA VAL A 695 -4.03 53.32 13.50
C VAL A 695 -5.49 53.38 12.98
N ASN A 696 -5.78 52.90 11.77
CA ASN A 696 -7.10 53.04 11.17
C ASN A 696 -8.17 52.14 11.82
N ILE A 697 -8.84 52.61 12.88
CA ILE A 697 -9.74 51.77 13.72
C ILE A 697 -11.04 51.32 12.99
N GLY A 698 -11.63 52.17 12.16
CA GLY A 698 -12.93 51.89 11.53
C GLY A 698 -13.13 52.53 10.15
N GLY A 699 -12.07 53.09 9.58
CA GLY A 699 -12.09 53.66 8.23
C GLY A 699 -12.43 52.61 7.18
N SER A 700 -13.19 53.02 6.18
CA SER A 700 -13.64 52.15 5.08
C SER A 700 -13.34 52.77 3.72
N GLY A 701 -13.14 51.96 2.68
CA GLY A 701 -12.87 52.43 1.33
C GLY A 701 -11.54 53.18 1.15
N ASN A 702 -10.58 53.02 2.08
CA ASN A 702 -9.28 53.67 1.99
C ASN A 702 -8.31 52.90 1.08
N VAL A 703 -7.37 53.63 0.45
CA VAL A 703 -6.28 53.09 -0.36
C VAL A 703 -4.95 53.62 0.17
N PHE A 704 -4.11 52.75 0.75
CA PHE A 704 -2.84 53.12 1.39
C PHE A 704 -1.67 52.35 0.77
N LEU A 705 -0.75 53.04 0.09
CA LEU A 705 0.34 52.43 -0.69
C LEU A 705 1.71 53.00 -0.29
N GLY A 706 2.57 52.15 0.28
CA GLY A 706 3.95 52.45 0.71
C GLY A 706 4.19 52.32 2.22
N TYR A 707 5.44 52.42 2.67
CA TYR A 707 5.80 52.31 4.09
C TYR A 707 5.12 53.40 4.92
N ASN A 708 4.42 53.03 6.00
CA ASN A 708 3.65 53.94 6.85
C ASN A 708 2.58 54.80 6.14
N ALA A 709 2.22 54.50 4.88
CA ALA A 709 1.20 55.24 4.15
C ALA A 709 -0.13 55.24 4.94
N GLY A 710 -0.68 56.43 5.21
CA GLY A 710 -1.90 56.57 6.00
C GLY A 710 -1.81 56.07 7.45
N TYR A 711 -0.61 55.92 8.04
CA TYR A 711 -0.42 55.34 9.38
C TYR A 711 -1.39 55.89 10.44
N ASN A 712 -1.53 57.23 10.48
CA ASN A 712 -2.38 57.97 11.43
C ASN A 712 -3.83 58.20 10.96
N GLU A 713 -4.21 57.76 9.76
CA GLU A 713 -5.53 58.03 9.21
C GLU A 713 -6.58 57.08 9.83
N THR A 714 -7.69 57.64 10.32
CA THR A 714 -8.77 56.91 11.01
C THR A 714 -10.12 56.98 10.30
N SER A 715 -10.26 57.87 9.32
CA SER A 715 -11.48 58.10 8.56
C SER A 715 -11.58 57.21 7.31
N SER A 716 -12.59 57.47 6.47
CA SER A 716 -12.95 56.67 5.29
C SER A 716 -12.62 57.40 3.98
N ASN A 717 -12.62 56.65 2.88
CA ASN A 717 -12.51 57.13 1.50
C ASN A 717 -11.22 57.91 1.17
N LYS A 718 -10.11 57.64 1.87
CA LYS A 718 -8.83 58.34 1.68
C LYS A 718 -7.88 57.59 0.77
N LEU A 719 -7.14 58.32 -0.04
CA LEU A 719 -5.98 57.82 -0.79
C LEU A 719 -4.69 58.40 -0.17
N TYR A 720 -3.75 57.52 0.19
CA TYR A 720 -2.38 57.87 0.53
C TYR A 720 -1.42 57.03 -0.33
N ILE A 721 -0.59 57.69 -1.13
CA ILE A 721 0.59 57.06 -1.75
C ILE A 721 1.80 57.82 -1.23
N ASP A 722 2.56 57.20 -0.33
CA ASP A 722 3.78 57.76 0.27
C ASP A 722 4.61 56.67 0.97
N ASN A 723 5.88 56.95 1.23
CA ASN A 723 6.78 56.05 1.97
C ASN A 723 7.12 56.57 3.38
N SER A 724 6.20 57.34 3.98
CA SER A 724 6.29 57.87 5.35
C SER A 724 4.91 58.06 6.00
N SER A 725 4.90 58.51 7.27
CA SER A 725 3.70 58.77 8.07
C SER A 725 3.26 60.26 8.10
N VAL A 726 3.80 61.12 7.22
CA VAL A 726 3.54 62.57 7.25
C VAL A 726 2.10 62.93 6.82
N ALA A 727 1.64 64.11 7.26
CA ALA A 727 0.31 64.62 6.93
C ALA A 727 0.15 65.05 5.44
N THR A 728 1.26 65.20 4.71
CA THR A 728 1.32 65.61 3.30
C THR A 728 1.99 64.52 2.45
N PRO A 729 1.31 63.38 2.20
CA PRO A 729 1.86 62.28 1.39
C PRO A 729 2.14 62.73 -0.06
N LEU A 730 3.04 62.06 -0.78
CA LEU A 730 3.34 62.40 -2.18
C LEU A 730 2.07 62.55 -3.05
N ILE A 731 1.12 61.62 -2.90
CA ILE A 731 -0.25 61.77 -3.40
C ILE A 731 -1.24 61.55 -2.25
N TYR A 732 -2.12 62.53 -2.05
CA TYR A 732 -3.32 62.47 -1.22
C TYR A 732 -4.58 62.39 -2.11
N GLY A 733 -5.64 61.78 -1.61
CA GLY A 733 -6.98 61.98 -2.17
C GLY A 733 -8.09 61.74 -1.16
N ASP A 734 -9.28 62.24 -1.49
CA ASP A 734 -10.53 62.01 -0.77
C ASP A 734 -11.65 61.70 -1.77
N PHE A 735 -12.02 60.42 -1.86
CA PHE A 735 -13.10 59.95 -2.75
C PHE A 735 -14.49 60.40 -2.28
N SER A 736 -14.62 61.03 -1.10
CA SER A 736 -15.88 61.65 -0.65
C SER A 736 -16.13 63.02 -1.29
N THR A 737 -15.11 63.62 -1.90
CA THR A 737 -15.16 64.97 -2.49
C THR A 737 -14.50 65.02 -3.87
N ASP A 738 -14.31 63.86 -4.53
CA ASP A 738 -13.58 63.68 -5.79
C ASP A 738 -12.20 64.39 -5.84
N LEU A 739 -11.54 64.51 -4.69
CA LEU A 739 -10.29 65.26 -4.57
C LEU A 739 -9.08 64.36 -4.82
N LEU A 740 -8.26 64.72 -5.81
CA LEU A 740 -6.89 64.23 -5.97
C LEU A 740 -5.91 65.40 -5.77
N ARG A 741 -4.88 65.20 -4.94
CA ARG A 741 -3.87 66.23 -4.63
C ARG A 741 -2.47 65.62 -4.61
N VAL A 742 -1.63 66.05 -5.53
CA VAL A 742 -0.19 65.77 -5.51
C VAL A 742 0.46 66.83 -4.60
N ASN A 743 1.12 66.43 -3.51
CA ASN A 743 1.83 67.36 -2.62
C ASN A 743 3.32 67.53 -3.01
N GLY A 744 3.76 66.87 -4.08
CA GLY A 744 5.01 67.12 -4.78
C GLY A 744 4.79 67.69 -6.20
N THR A 745 5.82 67.67 -7.03
CA THR A 745 5.72 68.18 -8.42
C THR A 745 4.88 67.25 -9.30
N LEU A 746 3.74 67.74 -9.80
CA LEU A 746 3.02 67.10 -10.90
C LEU A 746 3.73 67.42 -12.22
N ASN A 747 4.23 66.39 -12.90
CA ASN A 747 4.80 66.49 -14.23
C ASN A 747 4.06 65.54 -15.20
N ILE A 748 3.71 66.04 -16.39
CA ILE A 748 3.08 65.28 -17.47
C ILE A 748 4.06 65.20 -18.65
N ASN A 749 4.44 63.98 -19.02
CA ASN A 749 5.31 63.62 -20.16
C ASN A 749 6.73 64.23 -20.16
N ASN A 750 7.24 64.69 -19.01
CA ASN A 750 8.44 65.53 -18.85
C ASN A 750 8.29 66.97 -19.38
N ASP A 751 7.41 67.22 -20.34
CA ASP A 751 7.14 68.54 -20.91
C ASP A 751 6.45 69.51 -19.92
N TYR A 752 5.35 69.09 -19.28
CA TYR A 752 4.48 69.97 -18.49
C TYR A 752 4.66 69.75 -16.99
N SER A 753 5.58 70.50 -16.38
CA SER A 753 5.70 70.59 -14.92
C SER A 753 4.84 71.72 -14.38
N PHE A 754 3.93 71.41 -13.45
CA PHE A 754 3.06 72.40 -12.79
C PHE A 754 3.76 73.05 -11.59
N PRO A 755 3.50 74.35 -11.30
CA PRO A 755 3.99 74.99 -10.07
C PRO A 755 3.37 74.36 -8.81
N ILE A 756 4.19 74.19 -7.77
CA ILE A 756 3.77 73.68 -6.44
C ILE A 756 3.28 74.79 -5.48
N ALA A 757 3.14 76.02 -5.98
CA ALA A 757 2.69 77.18 -5.22
C ALA A 757 1.59 77.92 -5.99
N ASP A 758 0.66 78.54 -5.26
CA ASP A 758 -0.50 79.22 -5.84
C ASP A 758 -0.14 80.50 -6.61
N GLY A 759 -0.99 80.84 -7.58
CA GLY A 759 -0.93 82.12 -8.28
C GLY A 759 -1.51 83.25 -7.43
N THR A 760 -0.91 84.44 -7.53
CA THR A 760 -1.47 85.65 -6.91
C THR A 760 -2.64 86.21 -7.72
N SER A 761 -3.43 87.13 -7.14
CA SER A 761 -4.56 87.74 -7.84
C SER A 761 -4.11 88.38 -9.16
N ASN A 762 -4.91 88.18 -10.21
CA ASN A 762 -4.63 88.56 -11.61
C ASN A 762 -3.50 87.74 -12.27
N GLN A 763 -3.10 86.58 -11.74
CA GLN A 763 -2.26 85.62 -12.48
C GLN A 763 -3.10 84.49 -13.08
N VAL A 764 -2.73 84.08 -14.29
CA VAL A 764 -3.25 82.90 -14.99
C VAL A 764 -2.13 81.89 -15.18
N LEU A 765 -2.52 80.63 -15.33
CA LEU A 765 -1.59 79.55 -15.60
C LEU A 765 -1.29 79.50 -17.11
N GLN A 766 -0.10 79.96 -17.52
CA GLN A 766 0.33 79.98 -18.92
C GLN A 766 1.38 78.90 -19.18
N THR A 767 1.42 78.41 -20.43
CA THR A 767 2.53 77.64 -20.97
C THR A 767 3.45 78.57 -21.76
N ASN A 768 4.76 78.37 -21.67
CA ASN A 768 5.75 79.09 -22.48
C ASN A 768 5.85 78.60 -23.94
N GLY A 769 4.97 77.67 -24.37
CA GLY A 769 5.03 77.03 -25.70
C GLY A 769 6.08 75.92 -25.82
N ALA A 770 6.95 75.76 -24.81
CA ALA A 770 7.97 74.71 -24.69
C ALA A 770 7.67 73.79 -23.49
N GLY A 771 6.39 73.55 -23.20
CA GLY A 771 5.90 72.67 -22.13
C GLY A 771 5.84 73.31 -20.75
N THR A 772 6.81 74.16 -20.36
CA THR A 772 6.87 74.71 -18.99
C THR A 772 5.62 75.53 -18.65
N VAL A 773 5.01 75.23 -17.49
CA VAL A 773 3.78 75.87 -17.01
C VAL A 773 4.10 76.78 -15.82
N SER A 774 3.63 78.02 -15.83
CA SER A 774 3.86 78.98 -14.75
C SER A 774 2.73 79.97 -14.55
N TRP A 775 2.70 80.62 -13.39
CA TRP A 775 1.78 81.72 -13.10
C TRP A 775 2.29 83.02 -13.74
N ALA A 776 1.56 83.52 -14.73
CA ALA A 776 1.87 84.75 -15.46
C ALA A 776 0.76 85.79 -15.21
N THR A 777 1.15 87.05 -15.01
CA THR A 777 0.20 88.12 -14.68
C THR A 777 -0.57 88.58 -15.92
N VAL A 778 -1.90 88.60 -15.83
CA VAL A 778 -2.81 89.17 -16.84
C VAL A 778 -2.70 90.69 -16.83
N SER A 779 -1.76 91.24 -17.59
CA SER A 779 -1.99 92.52 -18.24
C SER A 779 -3.17 92.36 -19.20
N GLY A 780 -4.19 93.22 -19.10
CA GLY A 780 -5.42 93.08 -19.87
C GLY A 780 -5.16 92.95 -21.38
N GLU A 781 -5.71 91.91 -22.00
CA GLU A 781 -5.50 91.51 -23.40
C GLU A 781 -5.81 92.64 -24.40
N THR A 782 -4.78 93.35 -24.83
CA THR A 782 -4.85 94.28 -25.96
C THR A 782 -4.70 93.53 -27.28
N THR A 783 -5.80 92.97 -27.80
CA THR A 783 -5.81 92.38 -29.15
C THR A 783 -5.64 93.45 -30.22
N THR A 784 -4.40 93.71 -30.64
CA THR A 784 -4.07 94.71 -31.68
C THR A 784 -4.47 94.26 -33.07
N ALA A 785 -5.77 94.32 -33.38
CA ALA A 785 -6.24 94.41 -34.75
C ALA A 785 -6.02 95.85 -35.27
N ASN A 786 -5.39 96.01 -36.43
CA ASN A 786 -5.01 97.32 -37.01
C ASN A 786 -6.20 98.15 -37.56
N ASN A 787 -7.38 98.00 -36.98
CA ASN A 787 -8.66 98.47 -37.51
C ASN A 787 -9.35 99.50 -36.60
N GLY A 788 -8.71 99.95 -35.51
CA GLY A 788 -9.16 101.10 -34.72
C GLY A 788 -10.51 100.93 -34.00
N LEU A 789 -10.88 99.71 -33.62
CA LEU A 789 -12.15 99.38 -32.97
C LEU A 789 -11.89 98.72 -31.61
N THR A 790 -12.45 99.28 -30.54
CA THR A 790 -12.34 98.72 -29.17
C THR A 790 -13.71 98.55 -28.54
N LEU A 791 -14.05 97.34 -28.11
CA LEU A 791 -15.29 97.01 -27.41
C LEU A 791 -15.07 97.13 -25.89
N THR A 792 -15.93 97.88 -25.19
CA THR A 792 -15.96 97.92 -23.72
C THR A 792 -17.41 97.75 -23.23
N GLY A 793 -17.68 96.62 -22.58
CA GLY A 793 -19.07 96.18 -22.33
C GLY A 793 -19.83 96.03 -23.66
N SER A 794 -21.03 96.59 -23.73
CA SER A 794 -21.84 96.61 -24.96
C SER A 794 -21.51 97.75 -25.93
N ASN A 795 -20.50 98.59 -25.63
CA ASN A 795 -20.18 99.80 -26.39
C ASN A 795 -18.94 99.60 -27.28
N VAL A 796 -19.08 99.89 -28.58
CA VAL A 796 -17.97 99.89 -29.55
C VAL A 796 -17.46 101.32 -29.75
N THR A 797 -16.16 101.53 -29.55
CA THR A 797 -15.48 102.81 -29.74
C THR A 797 -14.62 102.78 -31.01
N LEU A 798 -14.75 103.81 -31.85
CA LEU A 798 -13.91 104.06 -33.03
C LEU A 798 -12.75 104.99 -32.66
N GLY A 799 -11.52 104.55 -32.88
CA GLY A 799 -10.28 105.32 -32.64
C GLY A 799 -9.19 104.96 -33.65
N GLY A 800 -9.11 105.72 -34.74
CA GLY A 800 -8.11 105.56 -35.80
C GLY A 800 -8.66 105.90 -37.19
N SER A 801 -7.75 106.16 -38.14
CA SER A 801 -8.11 106.48 -39.53
C SER A 801 -8.55 105.24 -40.30
N LEU A 802 -9.83 105.19 -40.70
CA LEU A 802 -10.37 104.14 -41.57
C LEU A 802 -9.82 104.28 -43.00
N LEU A 803 -8.92 103.39 -43.40
CA LEU A 803 -8.27 103.40 -44.72
C LEU A 803 -9.15 102.86 -45.86
N ASN A 804 -10.34 102.33 -45.57
CA ASN A 804 -11.36 101.93 -46.55
C ASN A 804 -12.77 102.00 -45.95
N ASN A 805 -13.79 102.09 -46.81
CA ASN A 805 -15.20 102.22 -46.43
C ASN A 805 -15.64 101.08 -45.49
N THR A 806 -15.98 101.43 -44.25
CA THR A 806 -16.49 100.50 -43.23
C THR A 806 -17.93 100.88 -42.88
N THR A 807 -18.89 100.03 -43.23
CA THR A 807 -20.32 100.27 -42.95
C THR A 807 -20.69 99.60 -41.64
N LEU A 808 -21.00 100.38 -40.60
CA LEU A 808 -21.62 99.86 -39.38
C LEU A 808 -23.14 99.84 -39.54
N THR A 809 -23.76 98.67 -39.40
CA THR A 809 -25.22 98.48 -39.39
C THR A 809 -25.64 97.62 -38.20
N HIS A 810 -26.14 98.27 -37.14
CA HIS A 810 -26.84 97.60 -36.04
C HIS A 810 -28.03 98.44 -35.56
N ALA A 811 -29.12 97.79 -35.14
CA ALA A 811 -30.44 98.41 -35.14
C ALA A 811 -30.80 99.29 -33.92
N ASN A 812 -30.16 99.12 -32.75
CA ASN A 812 -30.55 99.82 -31.52
C ASN A 812 -29.37 100.05 -30.55
N PHE A 813 -28.60 101.12 -30.73
CA PHE A 813 -27.92 101.87 -29.65
C PHE A 813 -27.42 103.24 -30.17
N ASN A 814 -27.26 104.21 -29.26
CA ASN A 814 -26.86 105.58 -29.60
C ASN A 814 -25.34 105.70 -29.86
N LEU A 815 -24.96 106.26 -31.01
CA LEU A 815 -23.57 106.59 -31.31
C LEU A 815 -23.14 107.85 -30.56
N THR A 816 -22.56 107.69 -29.38
CA THR A 816 -22.02 108.80 -28.59
C THR A 816 -20.62 109.18 -29.10
N HIS A 817 -20.52 110.25 -29.89
CA HIS A 817 -19.23 110.70 -30.46
C HIS A 817 -18.69 111.93 -29.72
N SER A 818 -17.54 111.78 -29.04
CA SER A 818 -16.92 112.83 -28.23
C SER A 818 -15.78 113.53 -28.96
N LEU A 819 -16.09 114.41 -29.92
CA LEU A 819 -15.12 115.37 -30.45
C LEU A 819 -15.06 116.61 -29.56
N THR A 820 -14.06 116.65 -28.67
CA THR A 820 -13.59 117.87 -28.01
C THR A 820 -12.89 118.77 -29.05
N GLY A 821 -13.68 119.41 -29.91
CA GLY A 821 -13.20 120.11 -31.11
C GLY A 821 -14.19 121.12 -31.71
N THR A 822 -14.99 121.78 -30.87
CA THR A 822 -15.83 122.98 -31.16
C THR A 822 -16.48 123.03 -32.55
N GLY A 823 -17.70 122.49 -32.65
CA GLY A 823 -18.56 122.59 -33.84
C GLY A 823 -19.10 124.01 -34.11
N ASP A 824 -20.17 124.20 -34.88
CA ASP A 824 -21.37 123.34 -34.93
C ASP A 824 -21.67 122.66 -36.29
N PHE A 825 -22.81 121.96 -36.31
CA PHE A 825 -23.18 120.86 -37.18
C PHE A 825 -24.61 121.06 -37.72
N LEU A 826 -24.99 120.39 -38.82
CA LEU A 826 -26.36 120.41 -39.34
C LEU A 826 -26.83 119.02 -39.79
N ILE A 827 -28.00 118.63 -39.30
CA ILE A 827 -28.77 117.45 -39.73
C ILE A 827 -29.70 117.87 -40.88
N THR A 828 -29.93 116.99 -41.86
CA THR A 828 -31.17 117.02 -42.65
C THR A 828 -32.02 115.78 -42.35
N THR A 829 -33.19 116.03 -41.77
CA THR A 829 -34.25 115.04 -41.51
C THR A 829 -35.11 114.86 -42.79
N PRO A 830 -36.07 113.92 -42.87
CA PRO A 830 -36.44 113.33 -44.16
C PRO A 830 -37.27 114.23 -45.10
N SER A 831 -37.15 113.92 -46.40
CA SER A 831 -37.81 114.53 -47.58
C SER A 831 -37.23 115.87 -48.09
N ASN A 832 -37.47 116.13 -49.38
CA ASN A 832 -36.60 116.95 -50.23
C ASN A 832 -36.72 118.48 -50.07
N ASN A 833 -35.60 119.15 -50.27
CA ASN A 833 -35.47 120.51 -50.83
C ASN A 833 -35.92 121.72 -50.01
N ALA A 834 -35.23 121.99 -48.89
CA ALA A 834 -34.89 123.35 -48.49
C ALA A 834 -33.45 123.41 -47.93
N LEU A 835 -32.69 124.45 -48.26
CA LEU A 835 -31.24 124.55 -48.06
C LEU A 835 -30.87 125.49 -46.90
N SER A 836 -29.85 125.13 -46.11
CA SER A 836 -29.03 126.12 -45.39
C SER A 836 -27.56 125.71 -45.34
N VAL A 837 -26.77 126.15 -46.34
CA VAL A 837 -25.31 126.07 -46.33
C VAL A 837 -24.74 127.42 -45.91
N LEU A 838 -24.21 127.52 -44.70
CA LEU A 838 -23.44 128.68 -44.25
C LEU A 838 -21.98 128.60 -44.71
N SER A 839 -21.81 128.60 -46.03
CA SER A 839 -20.55 129.01 -46.65
C SER A 839 -20.71 130.46 -47.08
N THR A 840 -19.94 131.38 -46.48
CA THR A 840 -19.74 132.74 -47.04
C THR A 840 -18.80 132.72 -48.26
N GLY A 841 -18.59 131.53 -48.84
CA GLY A 841 -17.53 131.20 -49.77
C GLY A 841 -16.13 131.41 -49.20
N ASN A 842 -15.15 131.24 -50.08
CA ASN A 842 -14.35 132.42 -50.34
C ASN A 842 -15.22 133.37 -51.19
N THR A 843 -15.11 134.68 -50.98
CA THR A 843 -15.23 135.59 -52.13
C THR A 843 -14.04 135.32 -53.05
N GLY A 844 -14.25 134.63 -54.18
CA GLY A 844 -13.19 134.08 -55.03
C GLY A 844 -12.77 132.67 -54.59
N ILE A 845 -13.59 131.64 -54.84
CA ILE A 845 -13.61 130.88 -56.11
C ILE A 845 -12.23 130.29 -56.45
N ASN A 846 -12.23 128.98 -56.70
CA ASN A 846 -11.09 128.14 -57.07
C ASN A 846 -10.10 128.78 -58.06
N THR A 847 -8.88 129.10 -57.62
CA THR A 847 -7.65 129.13 -58.44
C THR A 847 -6.40 129.29 -57.55
N ASN A 848 -5.22 129.06 -58.13
CA ASN A 848 -3.94 129.01 -57.41
C ASN A 848 -3.52 130.38 -56.83
N ALA A 849 -3.58 130.50 -55.50
CA ALA A 849 -2.88 131.46 -54.63
C ALA A 849 -2.92 132.97 -54.98
N PRO A 850 -3.87 133.72 -54.39
CA PRO A 850 -3.62 135.11 -54.01
C PRO A 850 -4.05 135.43 -52.55
N THR A 851 -3.14 135.18 -51.61
CA THR A 851 -2.58 136.18 -50.66
C THR A 851 -3.43 137.33 -50.07
N HIS A 852 -4.73 137.12 -49.80
CA HIS A 852 -5.65 138.00 -49.02
C HIS A 852 -6.20 139.26 -49.77
N ARG A 853 -7.43 139.77 -49.53
CA ARG A 853 -8.69 139.22 -48.94
C ARG A 853 -9.92 140.09 -49.32
N LEU A 854 -11.05 139.44 -49.65
CA LEU A 854 -12.45 139.81 -49.34
C LEU A 854 -13.08 141.16 -49.79
N HIS A 855 -14.17 141.10 -50.57
CA HIS A 855 -15.43 141.86 -50.28
C HIS A 855 -16.68 141.31 -51.02
N LEU A 856 -17.87 141.33 -50.40
CA LEU A 856 -19.14 140.77 -50.94
C LEU A 856 -20.12 141.84 -51.44
N ILE A 857 -20.98 141.53 -52.42
CA ILE A 857 -22.35 142.09 -52.59
C ILE A 857 -23.32 140.99 -53.10
N ASN A 858 -24.60 141.12 -52.71
CA ASN A 858 -25.75 140.27 -53.02
C ASN A 858 -26.28 140.39 -54.47
N THR A 859 -27.02 139.38 -54.96
CA THR A 859 -27.63 139.37 -56.31
C THR A 859 -28.95 140.16 -56.37
N ILE A 860 -29.23 140.86 -57.48
CA ILE A 860 -30.41 141.74 -57.62
C ILE A 860 -31.03 141.64 -59.03
N SER A 861 -32.35 141.41 -59.09
CA SER A 861 -33.28 141.96 -60.12
C SER A 861 -34.74 141.71 -59.70
N GLY A 862 -35.68 142.67 -59.78
CA GLY A 862 -35.52 144.12 -60.00
C GLY A 862 -36.86 144.87 -60.12
N SER A 863 -36.80 146.21 -60.10
CA SER A 863 -37.87 147.19 -60.41
C SER A 863 -39.00 147.46 -59.38
N SER A 864 -39.71 148.57 -59.62
CA SER A 864 -40.85 149.15 -58.85
C SER A 864 -40.65 149.49 -57.37
N THR A 865 -40.36 150.78 -57.16
CA THR A 865 -40.49 151.55 -55.91
C THR A 865 -41.84 151.42 -55.20
N ASN A 866 -41.83 151.47 -53.87
CA ASN A 866 -42.86 152.08 -53.02
C ASN A 866 -44.34 151.89 -53.42
N TYR A 867 -44.81 150.64 -53.44
CA TYR A 867 -45.76 150.25 -52.39
C TYR A 867 -45.22 148.95 -51.78
N ASN A 868 -44.77 148.99 -50.52
CA ASN A 868 -45.62 148.87 -49.33
C ASN A 868 -45.88 147.38 -49.05
N ASN A 869 -45.55 146.91 -47.85
CA ASN A 869 -45.48 145.49 -47.46
C ASN A 869 -44.11 144.88 -47.85
N GLY A 870 -43.18 144.87 -46.88
CA GLY A 870 -41.83 144.33 -47.00
C GLY A 870 -41.67 143.19 -46.00
N MET A 871 -41.37 141.98 -46.48
CA MET A 871 -41.83 140.76 -45.80
C MET A 871 -42.59 139.89 -46.79
N PHE A 872 -43.88 140.12 -47.05
CA PHE A 872 -44.81 141.19 -46.63
C PHE A 872 -45.05 141.33 -45.08
N ILE A 873 -44.63 142.46 -44.46
CA ILE A 873 -45.40 143.20 -43.44
C ILE A 873 -45.52 144.68 -43.87
N GLN A 874 -46.74 145.24 -43.80
CA GLN A 874 -47.09 146.51 -44.41
C GLN A 874 -46.76 147.68 -43.48
N ASN A 875 -45.62 148.36 -43.74
CA ASN A 875 -45.80 149.72 -44.23
C ASN A 875 -44.70 150.30 -45.13
N THR A 876 -45.14 151.15 -46.05
CA THR A 876 -44.42 152.31 -46.58
C THR A 876 -44.23 153.34 -45.48
N ALA A 877 -43.00 153.85 -45.37
CA ALA A 877 -42.63 155.07 -44.62
C ALA A 877 -42.86 155.05 -43.09
N ALA A 878 -42.30 156.09 -42.45
CA ALA A 878 -42.74 156.72 -41.19
C ALA A 878 -43.49 155.79 -40.19
N THR A 879 -42.87 155.24 -39.14
CA THR A 879 -41.83 155.82 -38.27
C THR A 879 -41.21 154.75 -37.34
N GLY A 880 -40.03 155.02 -36.78
CA GLY A 880 -39.53 154.39 -35.53
C GLY A 880 -39.29 152.87 -35.55
N GLY A 881 -38.08 152.38 -35.83
CA GLY A 881 -36.84 153.12 -36.02
C GLY A 881 -35.65 152.27 -36.51
N GLN A 882 -34.51 152.96 -36.60
CA GLN A 882 -33.19 152.53 -37.10
C GLN A 882 -32.62 151.31 -36.33
N ALA A 883 -31.61 150.57 -36.81
CA ALA A 883 -30.53 150.92 -37.74
C ALA A 883 -30.20 149.73 -38.68
N THR A 884 -29.88 149.93 -39.97
CA THR A 884 -28.63 150.53 -40.49
C THR A 884 -27.40 149.77 -39.94
N LEU A 885 -26.99 148.64 -40.54
CA LEU A 885 -26.27 148.48 -41.82
C LEU A 885 -24.75 148.68 -41.70
N ALA A 886 -24.03 147.56 -41.87
CA ALA A 886 -22.65 147.38 -42.32
C ALA A 886 -21.43 147.57 -41.36
N PHE A 887 -20.56 146.54 -41.42
CA PHE A 887 -19.13 146.44 -41.11
C PHE A 887 -18.58 146.47 -39.66
N LYS A 888 -17.60 145.56 -39.47
CA LYS A 888 -16.66 145.36 -38.35
C LYS A 888 -17.18 144.70 -37.07
N ASN A 889 -16.21 144.10 -36.37
CA ASN A 889 -16.15 143.69 -34.96
C ASN A 889 -16.88 142.43 -34.46
N ASN A 890 -16.07 141.62 -33.77
CA ASN A 890 -16.24 141.05 -32.42
C ASN A 890 -17.34 140.01 -32.08
N VAL A 891 -16.81 138.83 -31.70
CA VAL A 891 -17.04 138.11 -30.41
C VAL A 891 -18.41 137.41 -30.22
N LEU A 892 -18.36 136.37 -29.37
CA LEU A 892 -19.46 135.65 -28.72
C LEU A 892 -20.25 136.59 -27.74
N PRO A 893 -21.18 136.14 -26.87
CA PRO A 893 -21.97 134.91 -26.81
C PRO A 893 -23.47 135.27 -27.09
N GLY A 894 -24.56 134.78 -26.50
CA GLY A 894 -24.78 133.80 -25.42
C GLY A 894 -26.21 133.83 -24.85
N ASN A 895 -26.78 132.64 -24.61
CA ASN A 895 -27.80 132.29 -23.61
C ASN A 895 -29.09 133.14 -23.41
N ARG A 896 -30.22 132.57 -23.87
CA ARG A 896 -31.47 132.30 -23.10
C ARG A 896 -32.42 131.46 -23.98
N ALA A 897 -32.90 130.29 -23.54
CA ALA A 897 -34.07 130.04 -22.67
C ALA A 897 -35.42 130.20 -23.43
N TRP A 898 -36.40 129.28 -23.40
CA TRP A 898 -36.58 128.04 -22.60
C TRP A 898 -37.56 127.05 -23.26
N ILE A 899 -37.68 125.86 -22.62
CA ILE A 899 -38.82 124.91 -22.55
C ILE A 899 -39.80 124.96 -23.73
N THR A 900 -39.70 124.11 -24.76
CA THR A 900 -39.59 122.63 -24.86
C THR A 900 -40.91 121.87 -24.71
N GLY A 901 -41.36 121.33 -25.84
CA GLY A 901 -42.42 120.33 -26.03
C GLY A 901 -42.21 119.76 -27.45
N MET A 902 -42.20 118.46 -27.74
CA MET A 902 -42.62 117.27 -26.96
C MET A 902 -44.13 117.30 -26.61
N ASN A 903 -44.85 116.18 -26.54
CA ASN A 903 -44.42 114.80 -26.26
C ASN A 903 -44.97 113.79 -27.28
N SER A 904 -44.17 112.82 -27.72
CA SER A 904 -44.52 111.86 -28.77
C SER A 904 -45.20 110.59 -28.21
N PHE A 905 -46.50 110.64 -27.96
CA PHE A 905 -47.31 109.47 -27.59
C PHE A 905 -48.69 109.46 -28.25
N ASP A 906 -48.72 108.95 -29.48
CA ASP A 906 -49.88 108.35 -30.14
C ASP A 906 -51.12 109.26 -30.37
N ASN A 907 -52.17 108.84 -31.07
CA ASN A 907 -52.25 107.70 -32.01
C ASN A 907 -52.25 108.29 -33.43
N TYR A 908 -52.95 107.93 -34.52
CA TYR A 908 -53.83 106.83 -35.00
C TYR A 908 -53.22 105.44 -35.17
N VAL A 909 -52.02 105.20 -34.64
CA VAL A 909 -50.90 104.52 -35.31
C VAL A 909 -50.53 105.30 -36.58
N ILE A 910 -49.63 106.27 -36.41
CA ILE A 910 -49.51 107.51 -37.21
C ILE A 910 -50.73 108.42 -37.10
N ALA A 911 -50.62 109.40 -36.20
CA ALA A 911 -51.06 110.78 -36.36
C ALA A 911 -50.18 111.67 -35.45
N TYR A 912 -50.08 113.00 -35.54
CA TYR A 912 -50.97 114.02 -36.09
C TYR A 912 -52.28 114.24 -35.32
N GLY A 913 -52.14 114.84 -34.14
CA GLY A 913 -53.25 115.39 -33.37
C GLY A 913 -53.70 114.49 -32.22
N ASP A 914 -53.53 115.04 -31.02
CA ASP A 914 -54.58 115.01 -30.00
C ASP A 914 -54.97 113.66 -29.33
N SER A 915 -54.10 112.62 -29.41
CA SER A 915 -53.80 111.58 -28.36
C SER A 915 -54.16 110.07 -28.56
N LEU A 916 -53.29 109.17 -28.02
CA LEU A 916 -53.51 107.83 -27.34
C LEU A 916 -53.52 106.42 -28.04
N SER A 917 -52.43 105.64 -27.77
CA SER A 917 -52.18 104.17 -27.61
C SER A 917 -52.07 103.10 -28.76
N ALA A 918 -50.83 102.60 -28.97
CA ALA A 918 -50.37 101.18 -29.01
C ALA A 918 -50.49 100.17 -30.21
N THR A 919 -49.35 99.48 -30.50
CA THR A 919 -49.09 98.13 -31.15
C THR A 919 -48.80 97.92 -32.67
N ASN A 920 -47.78 97.06 -32.95
CA ASN A 920 -47.59 96.08 -34.07
C ASN A 920 -46.44 96.19 -35.12
N VAL A 921 -46.10 95.01 -35.71
CA VAL A 921 -44.98 94.62 -36.62
C VAL A 921 -45.50 93.53 -37.60
N VAL A 922 -44.85 93.23 -38.76
CA VAL A 922 -44.86 91.87 -39.39
C VAL A 922 -43.85 91.67 -40.57
N LEU A 923 -43.44 90.41 -40.81
CA LEU A 923 -42.49 89.91 -41.84
C LEU A 923 -43.20 89.34 -43.10
N ARG A 924 -42.46 88.92 -44.15
CA ARG A 924 -42.94 87.95 -45.18
C ARG A 924 -41.83 87.17 -45.92
N VAL A 925 -42.27 86.18 -46.71
CA VAL A 925 -41.51 85.06 -47.32
C VAL A 925 -41.86 84.93 -48.82
N ASP A 926 -40.99 84.37 -49.65
CA ASP A 926 -41.29 84.08 -51.07
C ASP A 926 -41.77 82.64 -51.33
N THR A 927 -42.40 82.44 -52.50
CA THR A 927 -43.07 81.20 -52.88
C THR A 927 -42.23 80.26 -53.76
N ALA A 928 -40.93 80.54 -53.92
CA ALA A 928 -39.98 79.68 -54.65
C ALA A 928 -39.13 78.78 -53.70
N GLY A 929 -39.30 78.94 -52.38
CA GLY A 929 -38.56 78.18 -51.37
C GLY A 929 -37.34 78.93 -50.81
N PHE A 930 -37.23 80.24 -51.03
CA PHE A 930 -36.19 81.07 -50.44
C PHE A 930 -36.75 81.96 -49.32
N VAL A 931 -35.98 82.10 -48.24
CA VAL A 931 -36.34 82.90 -47.07
C VAL A 931 -35.23 83.91 -46.81
N GLY A 932 -35.56 85.20 -46.87
CA GLY A 932 -34.65 86.29 -46.59
C GLY A 932 -35.40 87.58 -46.29
N ILE A 933 -34.84 88.42 -45.41
CA ILE A 933 -35.45 89.70 -45.03
C ILE A 933 -35.15 90.74 -46.12
N ASN A 934 -35.97 90.71 -47.16
CA ASN A 934 -35.98 91.63 -48.32
C ASN A 934 -34.65 91.84 -49.09
N PRO A 935 -33.87 90.79 -49.45
CA PRO A 935 -32.81 90.91 -50.44
C PRO A 935 -33.38 91.05 -51.85
N ALA A 936 -33.02 92.12 -52.57
CA ALA A 936 -33.48 92.36 -53.94
C ALA A 936 -32.54 91.75 -55.00
N GLY A 937 -32.79 90.49 -55.38
CA GLY A 937 -32.17 89.85 -56.55
C GLY A 937 -31.38 88.56 -56.27
N LEU A 938 -31.15 87.77 -57.32
CA LEU A 938 -30.46 86.47 -57.29
C LEU A 938 -28.94 86.60 -57.51
N PRO A 939 -28.07 86.25 -56.55
CA PRO A 939 -26.64 86.15 -56.77
C PRO A 939 -26.31 84.86 -57.54
N SER A 940 -25.96 84.98 -58.82
CA SER A 940 -25.79 83.86 -59.76
C SER A 940 -24.46 83.11 -59.65
N SER A 941 -23.88 83.02 -58.46
CA SER A 941 -22.54 82.44 -58.23
C SER A 941 -22.42 81.79 -56.85
N ARG A 942 -22.47 80.46 -56.82
CA ARG A 942 -22.19 79.63 -55.65
C ARG A 942 -20.94 78.80 -55.95
N LEU A 943 -19.81 79.16 -55.34
CA LEU A 943 -18.58 78.35 -55.40
C LEU A 943 -18.80 77.07 -54.62
N ASP A 944 -18.58 75.93 -55.27
CA ASP A 944 -18.82 74.61 -54.70
C ASP A 944 -17.48 73.90 -54.43
N VAL A 945 -17.21 73.59 -53.16
CA VAL A 945 -16.04 72.83 -52.70
C VAL A 945 -16.52 71.83 -51.65
N VAL A 946 -17.11 70.73 -52.11
CA VAL A 946 -17.56 69.62 -51.26
C VAL A 946 -16.35 68.78 -50.83
N GLY A 947 -15.73 69.15 -49.71
CA GLY A 947 -14.63 68.41 -49.08
C GLY A 947 -14.48 68.82 -47.62
N SER A 948 -14.67 67.88 -46.69
CA SER A 948 -14.85 68.22 -45.27
C SER A 948 -13.56 68.55 -44.54
N PHE A 949 -13.50 69.76 -44.00
CA PHE A 949 -12.92 70.04 -42.67
C PHE A 949 -14.01 70.64 -41.76
N GLY A 950 -15.22 70.07 -41.82
CA GLY A 950 -16.45 70.66 -41.30
C GLY A 950 -16.62 70.64 -39.77
N ASN A 951 -15.72 69.99 -39.03
CA ASN A 951 -15.71 69.97 -37.56
C ASN A 951 -14.27 69.99 -37.00
N ALA A 952 -14.12 70.60 -35.82
CA ALA A 952 -12.86 70.59 -35.07
C ALA A 952 -12.64 69.25 -34.33
N ILE A 953 -11.39 69.02 -33.87
CA ILE A 953 -11.02 67.81 -33.11
C ILE A 953 -11.91 67.67 -31.86
N ARG A 954 -12.65 66.57 -31.76
CA ARG A 954 -13.67 66.37 -30.73
C ARG A 954 -13.02 65.84 -29.45
N THR A 955 -12.95 66.69 -28.42
CA THR A 955 -12.46 66.29 -27.09
C THR A 955 -13.63 65.89 -26.21
N THR A 956 -13.51 64.81 -25.43
CA THR A 956 -14.57 64.34 -24.52
C THR A 956 -14.02 63.75 -23.22
N THR A 957 -14.82 63.82 -22.16
CA THR A 957 -14.60 63.17 -20.85
C THR A 957 -15.80 62.35 -20.39
N VAL A 958 -16.79 62.12 -21.27
CA VAL A 958 -18.05 61.41 -21.00
C VAL A 958 -18.37 60.40 -22.11
N ASN A 959 -19.30 59.47 -21.86
CA ASN A 959 -19.78 58.52 -22.87
C ASN A 959 -20.23 59.25 -24.15
N THR A 960 -19.68 58.88 -25.30
CA THR A 960 -19.78 59.69 -26.54
C THR A 960 -19.94 58.81 -27.77
N THR A 961 -21.05 58.98 -28.50
CA THR A 961 -21.21 58.39 -29.84
C THR A 961 -20.61 59.30 -30.91
N LEU A 962 -19.88 58.70 -31.85
CA LEU A 962 -19.20 59.37 -32.94
C LEU A 962 -20.05 59.36 -34.22
N GLY A 963 -20.07 60.50 -34.91
CA GLY A 963 -20.75 60.67 -36.19
C GLY A 963 -19.88 60.28 -37.38
N VAL A 964 -20.47 60.22 -38.57
CA VAL A 964 -19.72 59.92 -39.81
C VAL A 964 -18.64 60.97 -40.11
N ASP A 965 -18.85 62.22 -39.68
CA ASP A 965 -17.97 63.38 -39.92
C ASP A 965 -17.09 63.76 -38.70
N ASP A 966 -16.99 62.88 -37.69
CA ASP A 966 -15.88 62.91 -36.73
C ASP A 966 -14.63 62.27 -37.37
N HIS A 967 -13.43 62.78 -37.07
CA HIS A 967 -12.16 62.26 -37.64
C HIS A 967 -11.06 62.02 -36.60
N THR A 968 -10.88 62.94 -35.64
CA THR A 968 -9.92 62.79 -34.53
C THR A 968 -10.62 63.08 -33.22
N ILE A 969 -10.45 62.17 -32.25
CA ILE A 969 -11.11 62.21 -30.95
C ILE A 969 -10.06 62.12 -29.86
N ILE A 970 -10.16 63.02 -28.88
CA ILE A 970 -9.30 63.03 -27.70
C ILE A 970 -10.14 62.72 -26.47
N ILE A 971 -9.87 61.60 -25.80
CA ILE A 971 -10.40 61.34 -24.46
C ILE A 971 -9.51 62.11 -23.47
N GLY A 972 -10.11 63.05 -22.75
CA GLY A 972 -9.42 63.97 -21.85
C GLY A 972 -8.81 63.27 -20.62
N THR A 973 -7.82 63.93 -20.02
CA THR A 973 -7.10 63.43 -18.83
C THR A 973 -8.01 63.12 -17.64
N ALA A 974 -9.10 63.87 -17.48
CA ALA A 974 -10.09 63.74 -16.42
C ALA A 974 -11.26 62.79 -16.75
N ALA A 975 -11.17 61.97 -17.82
CA ALA A 975 -12.17 60.94 -18.08
C ALA A 975 -12.02 59.76 -17.10
N GLY A 976 -13.10 59.44 -16.37
CA GLY A 976 -13.27 58.12 -15.76
C GLY A 976 -13.51 57.04 -16.83
N SER A 977 -13.93 55.84 -16.46
CA SER A 977 -14.25 54.79 -17.44
C SER A 977 -15.48 55.16 -18.30
N ILE A 978 -15.22 55.59 -19.53
CA ILE A 978 -16.21 55.95 -20.53
C ILE A 978 -16.24 54.98 -21.72
N SER A 979 -17.34 55.02 -22.47
CA SER A 979 -17.53 54.32 -23.74
C SER A 979 -17.58 55.30 -24.91
N VAL A 980 -16.69 55.12 -25.88
CA VAL A 980 -16.71 55.80 -27.18
C VAL A 980 -17.37 54.89 -28.21
N VAL A 981 -18.57 55.26 -28.65
CA VAL A 981 -19.38 54.42 -29.55
C VAL A 981 -19.11 54.79 -31.00
N LEU A 982 -18.57 53.85 -31.76
CA LEU A 982 -18.30 54.02 -33.19
C LEU A 982 -19.60 53.99 -34.02
N PRO A 983 -19.69 54.75 -35.14
CA PRO A 983 -20.79 54.63 -36.08
C PRO A 983 -20.78 53.27 -36.79
N ILE A 984 -21.91 52.89 -37.40
CA ILE A 984 -22.05 51.60 -38.08
C ILE A 984 -21.09 51.56 -39.28
N ALA A 985 -20.20 50.55 -39.34
CA ALA A 985 -19.09 50.52 -40.28
C ALA A 985 -19.51 50.70 -41.76
N SER A 986 -20.66 50.15 -42.17
CA SER A 986 -21.25 50.31 -43.51
C SER A 986 -21.65 51.73 -43.89
N THR A 987 -21.80 52.63 -42.91
CA THR A 987 -22.05 54.07 -43.14
C THR A 987 -20.77 54.90 -43.25
N CYS A 988 -19.60 54.27 -43.09
CA CYS A 988 -18.30 54.94 -42.98
C CYS A 988 -17.20 54.29 -43.86
N ASP A 989 -17.54 53.57 -44.94
CA ASP A 989 -16.55 52.81 -45.73
C ASP A 989 -15.30 53.64 -46.09
N ARG A 990 -14.13 53.01 -45.91
CA ARG A 990 -12.77 53.56 -46.05
C ARG A 990 -12.42 54.76 -45.17
N ARG A 991 -13.35 55.34 -44.38
CA ARG A 991 -13.02 56.44 -43.44
C ARG A 991 -12.12 55.94 -42.31
N VAL A 992 -11.19 56.79 -41.90
CA VAL A 992 -10.20 56.56 -40.83
C VAL A 992 -10.54 57.45 -39.63
N TYR A 993 -10.40 56.90 -38.43
CA TYR A 993 -10.60 57.58 -37.15
C TYR A 993 -9.34 57.44 -36.30
N ILE A 994 -8.88 58.53 -35.71
CA ILE A 994 -7.78 58.55 -34.73
C ILE A 994 -8.39 58.79 -33.35
N ILE A 995 -8.20 57.84 -32.42
CA ILE A 995 -8.69 57.93 -31.04
C ILE A 995 -7.49 57.97 -30.11
N VAL A 996 -7.34 59.07 -29.38
CA VAL A 996 -6.24 59.31 -28.43
C VAL A 996 -6.80 59.30 -27.02
N ASN A 997 -6.46 58.27 -26.24
CA ASN A 997 -6.77 58.20 -24.83
C ASN A 997 -5.66 58.87 -24.01
N ARG A 998 -5.93 60.07 -23.48
CA ARG A 998 -5.00 60.80 -22.59
C ARG A 998 -5.38 60.66 -21.11
N SER A 999 -6.32 59.77 -20.78
CA SER A 999 -6.69 59.46 -19.40
C SER A 999 -5.76 58.39 -18.80
N ALA A 1000 -5.69 58.36 -17.47
CA ALA A 1000 -4.92 57.39 -16.71
C ALA A 1000 -5.59 56.00 -16.60
N SER A 1001 -6.68 55.75 -17.32
CA SER A 1001 -7.42 54.48 -17.30
C SER A 1001 -7.70 53.94 -18.70
N ASN A 1002 -7.93 52.63 -18.83
CA ASN A 1002 -8.31 52.02 -20.10
C ASN A 1002 -9.77 52.38 -20.42
N GLN A 1003 -10.03 52.78 -21.66
CA GLN A 1003 -11.32 53.31 -22.08
C GLN A 1003 -12.01 52.36 -23.05
N THR A 1004 -13.34 52.25 -22.96
CA THR A 1004 -14.12 51.31 -23.78
C THR A 1004 -14.44 51.92 -25.14
N ILE A 1005 -14.35 51.13 -26.20
CA ILE A 1005 -14.74 51.48 -27.56
C ILE A 1005 -15.63 50.36 -28.11
N THR A 1006 -16.60 50.68 -28.98
CA THR A 1006 -17.31 49.64 -29.76
C THR A 1006 -16.30 48.70 -30.43
N SER A 1007 -16.60 47.41 -30.44
CA SER A 1007 -15.73 46.34 -30.95
C SER A 1007 -15.12 46.65 -32.33
N TYR A 1008 -13.79 46.66 -32.40
CA TYR A 1008 -13.01 46.71 -33.63
C TYR A 1008 -12.07 45.49 -33.70
N LEU A 1009 -11.55 45.17 -34.89
CA LEU A 1009 -10.61 44.07 -35.10
C LEU A 1009 -9.17 44.58 -35.01
N ASP A 1010 -8.43 44.13 -34.00
CA ASP A 1010 -6.99 44.32 -33.85
C ASP A 1010 -6.23 43.06 -34.33
N PHE A 1011 -4.90 43.11 -34.42
CA PHE A 1011 -4.06 42.01 -34.91
C PHE A 1011 -4.12 40.74 -34.04
N SER A 1012 -4.67 40.84 -32.83
CA SER A 1012 -4.90 39.74 -31.88
C SER A 1012 -6.35 39.23 -31.82
N GLY A 1013 -7.29 39.84 -32.55
CA GLY A 1013 -8.72 39.52 -32.52
C GLY A 1013 -9.61 40.73 -32.24
N THR A 1014 -10.83 40.50 -31.76
CA THR A 1014 -11.77 41.59 -31.44
C THR A 1014 -11.37 42.32 -30.16
N ALA A 1015 -11.06 43.61 -30.28
CA ALA A 1015 -10.73 44.51 -29.19
C ALA A 1015 -11.88 45.49 -28.90
N THR A 1016 -12.11 45.79 -27.62
CA THR A 1016 -13.17 46.70 -27.14
C THR A 1016 -12.63 47.80 -26.21
N THR A 1017 -11.30 47.93 -26.09
CA THR A 1017 -10.67 48.88 -25.16
C THR A 1017 -9.39 49.49 -25.75
N ILE A 1018 -9.23 50.81 -25.57
CA ILE A 1018 -7.95 51.52 -25.76
C ILE A 1018 -7.24 51.67 -24.41
N ALA A 1019 -5.93 51.43 -24.38
CA ALA A 1019 -5.14 51.53 -23.14
C ALA A 1019 -4.99 52.98 -22.65
N ALA A 1020 -4.77 53.17 -21.35
CA ALA A 1020 -4.39 54.45 -20.76
C ALA A 1020 -3.19 55.10 -21.49
N ASN A 1021 -3.20 56.43 -21.62
CA ASN A 1021 -2.12 57.21 -22.26
C ASN A 1021 -1.63 56.67 -23.61
N SER A 1022 -2.55 56.21 -24.47
CA SER A 1022 -2.24 55.60 -25.77
C SER A 1022 -3.11 56.14 -26.90
N ALA A 1023 -2.75 55.82 -28.15
CA ALA A 1023 -3.53 56.17 -29.34
C ALA A 1023 -3.72 54.94 -30.25
N ILE A 1024 -4.87 54.87 -30.92
CA ILE A 1024 -5.11 53.92 -32.01
C ILE A 1024 -5.66 54.64 -33.24
N THR A 1025 -5.33 54.09 -34.41
CA THR A 1025 -5.92 54.47 -35.69
C THR A 1025 -6.74 53.28 -36.20
N ILE A 1026 -7.99 53.52 -36.54
CA ILE A 1026 -8.91 52.47 -37.04
C ILE A 1026 -9.58 52.92 -38.34
N GLN A 1027 -9.88 51.98 -39.22
CA GLN A 1027 -10.54 52.22 -40.51
C GLN A 1027 -11.75 51.29 -40.64
N SER A 1028 -12.75 51.72 -41.42
CA SER A 1028 -13.87 50.86 -41.84
C SER A 1028 -13.61 50.27 -43.22
N ASN A 1029 -14.04 49.02 -43.43
CA ASN A 1029 -14.12 48.36 -44.75
C ASN A 1029 -15.57 48.20 -45.24
N GLY A 1030 -16.48 49.02 -44.73
CA GLY A 1030 -17.91 48.95 -45.05
C GLY A 1030 -18.65 47.79 -44.37
N THR A 1031 -17.97 46.95 -43.59
CA THR A 1031 -18.59 45.84 -42.83
C THR A 1031 -18.16 45.85 -41.36
N ASN A 1032 -16.86 46.03 -41.08
CA ASN A 1032 -16.29 46.07 -39.74
C ASN A 1032 -15.30 47.23 -39.59
N TRP A 1033 -15.07 47.65 -38.34
CA TRP A 1033 -13.92 48.48 -37.96
C TRP A 1033 -12.71 47.59 -37.72
N PHE A 1034 -11.55 47.98 -38.24
CA PHE A 1034 -10.28 47.28 -38.05
C PHE A 1034 -9.15 48.28 -37.77
N ARG A 1035 -8.16 47.86 -37.00
CA ARG A 1035 -6.98 48.69 -36.72
C ARG A 1035 -6.07 48.76 -37.94
N ILE A 1036 -5.58 49.97 -38.20
CA ILE A 1036 -4.44 50.19 -39.09
C ILE A 1036 -3.25 50.67 -38.24
N GLN A 1037 -2.04 50.28 -38.64
CA GLN A 1037 -0.83 50.40 -37.84
C GLN A 1037 -0.12 51.75 -38.06
#